data_AF-A0A0V8J8G2-F1
#
_entry.id   AF-A0A0V8J8G2-F1
#
_cell.length_a   1.000
_cell.length_b   1.000
_cell.length_c   1.000
_cell.angle_alpha   90.00
_cell.angle_beta   90.00
_cell.angle_gamma   90.00
#
_symmetry.space_group_name_H-M   'P 1'
#
loop_
_entity.id
_entity.type
_entity.pdbx_description
1 polymer ?
#
loop_
_entity_poly.entity_id
_entity_poly.type
_entity_poly.pdbx_seq_one_letter_code
_entity_poly.pdbx_strand_id
1 'polypeptide(L)'
;MATNKTANLGLNSWIGSDSVKRAEINENFDKLDAKAKENADKINVLNSQQINVKDAAYGAVGDGINVDFPAIDAALTATNGTIKEVVIPDGVYLINNTIVVPRNVRLKLGQNAVIKPVTGDFNVFQLKPQSSISGGQVDLSGVTFTKAIFYFDADDVFQFYGQSHYLENINCLAANPGNGAFTGTGILMEAKAPGSVAMPFIDNVKCNNLTFINLEKVIHLRVDSAWEAAYASDNTKMAWVNANYFHQITAQNFKYGIYLEGTSNVPRDVAGNYFHGQFQAEPTTEAVLYCESAYNIFDIFLWDVHKMPKDKPAIWFGSKAKFNRVISATTLEMANNWRNDNPGGQNHIDAPGNFTQSKMFASGLNMPYAANMYGNQDDALVRGNLRGYTITQTKGPAGVGNLADLLNPDTEYGVTWDTSTTDYNNPIVLEINMTSDPVWYLQYFGASSPYFQLPEGLLMEGYDGNTAEWIWLHEFGGNKSSAVNISPPYSVVDKCTKLRLTFYGWVLSAKNTQKKVTISRLFATSGNKGGNMYMERFASKLEMVDPDGVPRTLVMGANGQLGAGGAASNTVSSSLPPTQSGKPQMIGNQDDVLANLPSWATYTVNLAKAAGEHINMWDIRAENFASYNTPTVASPLIIEMDFTANPLSFVESLGVAMQWGESAKNVKFEVVKTSGGAYSVAKDITGNTDDVVQIAYRASAIYKIKITLSEVNNTTTNRVKIGRIFATSGKSEATAFIPRHGGNMYGPLGIAKVTTLPTASAAYRGQMLRVEGGTSVADKIYVCLKSATETYSWVQFSAGS
;
A
#
# COMPACT_ATOMS: atom_id res chain seq x y z
N MET A 1 39.83 -2.60 74.13
CA MET A 1 39.55 -2.69 72.69
C MET A 1 38.22 -3.38 72.59
N ALA A 2 37.21 -2.71 72.03
CA ALA A 2 35.89 -3.31 71.85
C ALA A 2 36.02 -4.66 71.12
N THR A 3 35.36 -5.70 71.65
CA THR A 3 35.45 -7.04 71.05
C THR A 3 34.65 -7.12 69.74
N ASN A 4 33.64 -6.26 69.58
CA ASN A 4 32.74 -6.24 68.43
C ASN A 4 32.72 -4.87 67.74
N LYS A 5 32.37 -4.87 66.45
CA LYS A 5 32.10 -3.67 65.67
C LYS A 5 30.74 -3.76 64.99
N THR A 6 30.11 -2.61 64.77
CA THR A 6 28.88 -2.53 63.96
C THR A 6 29.21 -2.85 62.49
N ALA A 7 28.30 -3.55 61.82
CA ALA A 7 28.53 -4.04 60.46
C ALA A 7 28.66 -2.93 59.40
N ASN A 8 27.94 -1.82 59.57
CA ASN A 8 27.81 -0.81 58.51
C ASN A 8 28.77 0.38 58.66
N LEU A 9 29.05 0.78 59.90
CA LEU A 9 29.86 1.98 60.19
C LEU A 9 31.18 1.62 60.88
N GLY A 10 31.41 0.33 61.20
CA GLY A 10 32.63 -0.11 61.89
C GLY A 10 32.84 0.58 63.24
N LEU A 11 31.75 1.04 63.87
CA LEU A 11 31.76 1.66 65.19
C LEU A 11 32.05 0.58 66.24
N ASN A 12 32.85 0.92 67.22
CA ASN A 12 33.12 0.08 68.38
C ASN A 12 31.81 -0.24 69.11
N SER A 13 31.54 -1.53 69.34
CA SER A 13 30.36 -2.04 70.05
C SER A 13 30.79 -2.66 71.36
N TRP A 14 30.70 -1.89 72.44
CA TRP A 14 31.13 -2.34 73.76
C TRP A 14 30.14 -3.31 74.39
N ILE A 15 30.64 -4.46 74.85
CA ILE A 15 29.92 -5.34 75.76
C ILE A 15 30.31 -5.01 77.20
N GLY A 16 29.48 -5.36 78.20
CA GLY A 16 29.64 -4.92 79.59
C GLY A 16 30.98 -5.26 80.29
N SER A 17 31.81 -6.10 79.67
CA SER A 17 33.17 -6.45 80.11
C SER A 17 34.29 -5.69 79.38
N ASP A 18 33.99 -4.88 78.36
CA ASP A 18 35.01 -4.18 77.58
C ASP A 18 35.51 -2.90 78.30
N SER A 19 36.80 -2.64 78.16
CA SER A 19 37.40 -1.37 78.60
C SER A 19 37.09 -0.25 77.61
N VAL A 20 36.50 0.84 78.10
CA VAL A 20 36.15 2.03 77.30
C VAL A 20 37.33 3.01 77.30
N LYS A 21 37.81 3.38 76.10
CA LYS A 21 38.87 4.39 75.93
C LYS A 21 38.32 5.63 75.25
N ARG A 22 38.69 6.81 75.76
CA ARG A 22 38.32 8.12 75.17
C ARG A 22 38.65 8.21 73.67
N ALA A 23 39.81 7.69 73.26
CA ALA A 23 40.20 7.68 71.85
C ALA A 23 39.25 6.85 70.97
N GLU A 24 38.76 5.71 71.47
CA GLU A 24 37.83 4.83 70.74
C GLU A 24 36.42 5.44 70.64
N ILE A 25 35.99 6.25 71.63
CA ILE A 25 34.74 7.02 71.58
C ILE A 25 34.85 8.15 70.56
N ASN A 26 35.93 8.93 70.60
CA ASN A 26 36.13 10.03 69.65
C ASN A 26 36.17 9.50 68.21
N GLU A 27 36.84 8.37 67.95
CA GLU A 27 36.86 7.72 66.63
C GLU A 27 35.44 7.35 66.15
N ASN A 28 34.56 6.87 67.04
CA ASN A 28 33.17 6.60 66.69
C ASN A 28 32.39 7.88 66.35
N PHE A 29 32.64 8.99 67.07
CA PHE A 29 32.00 10.28 66.79
C PHE A 29 32.44 10.87 65.45
N ASP A 30 33.73 10.82 65.13
CA ASP A 30 34.24 11.29 63.83
C ASP A 30 33.62 10.50 62.66
N LYS A 31 33.45 9.18 62.81
CA LYS A 31 32.78 8.33 61.81
C LYS A 31 31.29 8.66 61.64
N LEU A 32 30.60 8.94 62.74
CA LEU A 32 29.18 9.34 62.69
C LEU A 32 29.01 10.69 62.01
N ASP A 33 29.84 11.68 62.34
CA ASP A 33 29.82 13.01 61.74
C ASP A 33 30.10 12.96 60.24
N ALA A 34 31.14 12.22 59.82
CA ALA A 34 31.46 12.01 58.41
C ALA A 34 30.29 11.35 57.64
N LYS A 35 29.62 10.36 58.23
CA LYS A 35 28.46 9.70 57.60
C LYS A 35 27.25 10.62 57.51
N ALA A 36 27.00 11.43 58.55
CA ALA A 36 25.94 12.44 58.53
C ALA A 36 26.19 13.45 57.41
N LYS A 37 27.43 13.91 57.24
CA LYS A 37 27.82 14.77 56.12
C LYS A 37 27.64 14.08 54.76
N GLU A 38 28.10 12.84 54.58
CA GLU A 38 27.92 12.09 53.34
C GLU A 38 26.43 11.95 52.95
N ASN A 39 25.57 11.66 53.93
CA ASN A 39 24.14 11.57 53.71
C ASN A 39 23.53 12.94 53.36
N ALA A 40 23.94 14.02 54.04
CA ALA A 40 23.49 15.37 53.72
C ALA A 40 23.93 15.79 52.30
N ASP A 41 25.16 15.50 51.90
CA ASP A 41 25.68 15.78 50.56
C ASP A 41 24.89 14.99 49.49
N LYS A 42 24.57 13.71 49.74
CA LYS A 42 23.72 12.90 48.83
C LYS A 42 22.30 13.44 48.72
N ILE A 43 21.69 13.85 49.84
CA ILE A 43 20.36 14.48 49.85
C ILE A 43 20.38 15.78 49.05
N ASN A 44 21.43 16.60 49.19
CA ASN A 44 21.57 17.85 48.43
C ASN A 44 21.71 17.59 46.92
N VAL A 45 22.47 16.56 46.53
CA VAL A 45 22.57 16.15 45.10
C VAL A 45 21.20 15.72 44.58
N LEU A 46 20.43 14.93 45.34
CA LEU A 46 19.09 14.49 44.93
C LEU A 46 18.12 15.69 44.80
N ASN A 47 18.12 16.58 45.79
CA ASN A 47 17.33 17.82 45.74
C ASN A 47 17.75 18.74 44.59
N SER A 48 19.02 18.70 44.15
CA SER A 48 19.49 19.48 43.01
C SER A 48 18.98 18.97 41.65
N GLN A 49 18.39 17.77 41.57
CA GLN A 49 17.97 17.15 40.31
C GLN A 49 16.49 17.34 39.99
N GLN A 50 15.69 17.84 40.93
CA GLN A 50 14.25 18.00 40.80
C GLN A 50 13.81 19.28 41.51
N ILE A 51 12.92 20.04 40.88
CA ILE A 51 12.22 21.17 41.51
C ILE A 51 10.78 20.78 41.78
N ASN A 52 10.27 21.03 42.99
CA ASN A 52 8.85 20.90 43.29
C ASN A 52 8.21 22.29 43.36
N VAL A 53 7.13 22.51 42.60
CA VAL A 53 6.45 23.81 42.56
C VAL A 53 5.87 24.25 43.92
N LYS A 54 5.64 23.31 44.85
CA LYS A 54 5.17 23.61 46.22
C LYS A 54 6.30 23.95 47.19
N ASP A 55 7.57 23.83 46.81
CA ASP A 55 8.67 24.21 47.68
C ASP A 55 8.55 25.68 48.08
N ALA A 56 8.99 26.02 49.28
CA ALA A 56 8.86 27.36 49.85
C ALA A 56 9.47 28.48 48.97
N ALA A 57 10.40 28.13 48.07
CA ALA A 57 10.99 29.04 47.11
C ALA A 57 10.05 29.47 45.96
N TYR A 58 9.02 28.67 45.65
CA TYR A 58 8.10 28.89 44.54
C TYR A 58 6.65 29.08 45.01
N GLY A 59 6.20 28.29 45.99
CA GLY A 59 4.98 28.55 46.75
C GLY A 59 3.66 28.23 46.04
N ALA A 60 3.62 27.31 45.07
CA ALA A 60 2.36 26.85 44.51
C ALA A 60 1.54 26.11 45.57
N VAL A 61 0.24 26.35 45.62
CA VAL A 61 -0.68 25.80 46.62
C VAL A 61 -1.39 24.57 46.06
N GLY A 62 -1.94 24.66 44.84
CA GLY A 62 -2.71 23.59 44.21
C GLY A 62 -4.04 23.33 44.91
N ASP A 63 -4.71 24.37 45.41
CA ASP A 63 -5.97 24.31 46.16
C ASP A 63 -7.22 24.63 45.32
N GLY A 64 -7.04 24.97 44.04
CA GLY A 64 -8.14 25.39 43.17
C GLY A 64 -8.73 26.75 43.51
N ILE A 65 -8.03 27.56 44.31
CA ILE A 65 -8.43 28.91 44.73
C ILE A 65 -7.36 29.93 44.32
N ASN A 66 -6.10 29.64 44.63
CA ASN A 66 -4.97 30.51 44.31
C ASN A 66 -4.52 30.32 42.87
N VAL A 67 -4.13 31.42 42.20
CA VAL A 67 -3.51 31.36 40.88
C VAL A 67 -2.06 30.93 41.03
N ASP A 68 -1.77 29.69 40.66
CA ASP A 68 -0.48 29.03 40.82
C ASP A 68 0.49 29.28 39.66
N PHE A 69 0.03 29.87 38.54
CA PHE A 69 0.87 30.15 37.38
C PHE A 69 2.21 30.84 37.73
N PRO A 70 2.26 31.93 38.53
CA PRO A 70 3.53 32.58 38.85
C PRO A 70 4.55 31.67 39.56
N ALA A 71 4.07 30.77 40.42
CA ALA A 71 4.92 29.81 41.12
C ALA A 71 5.46 28.72 40.17
N ILE A 72 4.60 28.22 39.28
CA ILE A 72 4.97 27.24 38.26
C ILE A 72 6.00 27.83 37.29
N ASP A 73 5.79 29.06 36.82
CA ASP A 73 6.69 29.76 35.91
C ASP A 73 8.06 30.05 36.56
N ALA A 74 8.07 30.46 37.83
CA ALA A 74 9.30 30.64 38.60
C ALA A 74 10.09 29.32 38.74
N ALA A 75 9.40 28.21 39.01
CA ALA A 75 10.01 26.88 39.10
C ALA A 75 10.63 26.42 37.78
N LEU A 76 9.92 26.61 36.66
CA LEU A 76 10.43 26.27 35.33
C LEU A 76 11.62 27.16 34.94
N THR A 77 11.56 28.45 35.25
CA THR A 77 12.66 29.39 35.01
C THR A 77 13.91 29.04 35.81
N ALA A 78 13.76 28.57 37.05
CA ALA A 78 14.87 28.20 37.93
C ALA A 78 15.67 26.99 37.43
N THR A 79 15.15 26.21 36.47
CA THR A 79 15.87 25.05 35.93
C THR A 79 17.20 25.42 35.26
N ASN A 80 17.29 26.61 34.65
CA ASN A 80 18.46 27.18 33.98
C ASN A 80 19.24 26.20 33.07
N GLY A 81 18.55 25.20 32.49
CA GLY A 81 19.14 24.15 31.66
C GLY A 81 20.00 23.09 32.39
N THR A 82 20.14 23.16 33.72
CA THR A 82 20.92 22.22 34.54
C THR A 82 20.04 21.21 35.26
N ILE A 83 18.87 21.65 35.76
CA ILE A 83 17.89 20.82 36.43
C ILE A 83 16.93 20.26 35.38
N LYS A 84 16.75 18.94 35.40
CA LYS A 84 16.08 18.22 34.30
C LYS A 84 14.61 17.90 34.58
N GLU A 85 14.13 18.07 35.81
CA GLU A 85 12.77 17.71 36.20
C GLU A 85 12.11 18.76 37.10
N VAL A 86 10.88 19.15 36.76
CA VAL A 86 9.99 19.98 37.58
C VAL A 86 8.73 19.17 37.87
N VAL A 87 8.34 19.09 39.14
CA VAL A 87 7.18 18.32 39.60
C VAL A 87 6.07 19.26 40.04
N ILE A 88 4.88 18.98 39.53
CA ILE A 88 3.60 19.52 40.02
C ILE A 88 2.90 18.38 40.77
N PRO A 89 2.90 18.34 42.11
CA PRO A 89 2.22 17.31 42.89
C PRO A 89 0.70 17.28 42.66
N ASP A 90 0.00 16.31 43.27
CA ASP A 90 -1.47 16.29 43.23
C ASP A 90 -2.08 17.58 43.82
N GLY A 91 -3.15 18.06 43.19
CA GLY A 91 -3.81 19.34 43.52
C GLY A 91 -4.51 19.97 42.31
N VAL A 92 -5.26 21.04 42.53
CA VAL A 92 -5.89 21.82 41.46
C VAL A 92 -5.14 23.14 41.32
N TYR A 93 -4.48 23.33 40.18
CA TYR A 93 -3.61 24.47 39.93
C TYR A 93 -4.26 25.44 38.96
N LEU A 94 -4.63 26.61 39.47
CA LEU A 94 -5.25 27.64 38.64
C LEU A 94 -4.18 28.39 37.84
N ILE A 95 -4.40 28.56 36.54
CA ILE A 95 -3.46 29.28 35.66
C ILE A 95 -4.15 30.39 34.88
N ASN A 96 -3.42 31.44 34.56
CA ASN A 96 -3.92 32.59 33.79
C ASN A 96 -2.99 32.97 32.62
N ASN A 97 -1.98 32.14 32.33
CA ASN A 97 -1.05 32.32 31.23
C ASN A 97 -0.43 30.97 30.81
N THR A 98 0.22 30.94 29.64
CA THR A 98 0.85 29.75 29.05
C THR A 98 1.98 29.22 29.90
N ILE A 99 1.94 27.95 30.28
CA ILE A 99 3.08 27.26 30.89
C ILE A 99 4.07 26.89 29.78
N VAL A 100 5.21 27.59 29.72
CA VAL A 100 6.28 27.28 28.76
C VAL A 100 7.23 26.28 29.38
N VAL A 101 7.29 25.06 28.86
CA VAL A 101 8.24 24.03 29.31
C VAL A 101 9.58 24.24 28.61
N PRO A 102 10.65 24.63 29.33
CA PRO A 102 11.92 24.98 28.69
C PRO A 102 12.62 23.79 28.04
N ARG A 103 13.59 24.10 27.17
CA ARG A 103 14.44 23.09 26.55
C ARG A 103 15.15 22.25 27.61
N ASN A 104 15.20 20.93 27.40
CA ASN A 104 15.79 19.92 28.30
C ASN A 104 15.08 19.73 29.66
N VAL A 105 13.88 20.29 29.85
CA VAL A 105 13.10 20.14 31.09
C VAL A 105 11.99 19.12 30.93
N ARG A 106 11.83 18.26 31.93
CA ARG A 106 10.70 17.34 32.08
C ARG A 106 9.72 17.89 33.11
N LEU A 107 8.51 18.20 32.69
CA LEU A 107 7.43 18.60 33.60
C LEU A 107 6.60 17.37 33.96
N LYS A 108 6.66 16.95 35.22
CA LYS A 108 5.95 15.79 35.72
C LYS A 108 4.80 16.22 36.61
N LEU A 109 3.59 15.93 36.17
CA LEU A 109 2.38 16.16 36.93
C LEU A 109 2.04 14.90 37.74
N GLY A 110 1.60 15.12 38.97
CA GLY A 110 0.95 14.09 39.78
C GLY A 110 -0.26 13.53 39.05
N GLN A 111 -0.61 12.27 39.33
CA GLN A 111 -1.71 11.60 38.63
C GLN A 111 -3.05 12.33 38.80
N ASN A 112 -3.25 13.00 39.94
CA ASN A 112 -4.45 13.78 40.25
C ASN A 112 -4.18 15.29 40.22
N ALA A 113 -3.06 15.73 39.64
CA ALA A 113 -2.82 17.14 39.38
C ALA A 113 -3.74 17.62 38.25
N VAL A 114 -4.50 18.69 38.50
CA VAL A 114 -5.42 19.30 37.53
C VAL A 114 -4.91 20.70 37.21
N ILE A 115 -4.58 20.95 35.95
CA ILE A 115 -4.29 22.29 35.44
C ILE A 115 -5.59 22.91 34.94
N LYS A 116 -5.96 24.06 35.51
CA LYS A 116 -7.23 24.72 35.24
C LYS A 116 -7.04 26.20 34.90
N PRO A 117 -7.20 26.61 33.64
CA PRO A 117 -7.25 28.01 33.28
C PRO A 117 -8.41 28.73 33.98
N VAL A 118 -8.17 29.93 34.52
CA VAL A 118 -9.22 30.75 35.19
C VAL A 118 -9.69 31.93 34.37
N THR A 119 -8.81 32.52 33.55
CA THR A 119 -9.09 33.71 32.75
C THR A 119 -8.20 33.72 31.52
N GLY A 120 -8.75 34.01 30.35
CA GLY A 120 -7.97 34.20 29.12
C GLY A 120 -8.08 33.06 28.11
N ASP A 121 -7.61 33.35 26.89
CA ASP A 121 -7.63 32.43 25.75
C ASP A 121 -6.20 32.30 25.19
N PHE A 122 -5.40 31.48 25.85
CA PHE A 122 -3.97 31.25 25.59
C PHE A 122 -3.68 29.74 25.47
N ASN A 123 -2.54 29.36 24.90
CA ASN A 123 -2.15 27.95 24.83
C ASN A 123 -1.82 27.45 26.25
N VAL A 124 -2.39 26.33 26.70
CA VAL A 124 -2.18 25.87 28.10
C VAL A 124 -0.70 25.58 28.34
N PHE A 125 -0.10 24.75 27.47
CA PHE A 125 1.31 24.44 27.47
C PHE A 125 1.96 24.80 26.13
N GLN A 126 3.15 25.38 26.19
CA GLN A 126 4.07 25.45 25.05
C GLN A 126 5.29 24.59 25.35
N LEU A 127 5.57 23.60 24.49
CA LEU A 127 6.76 22.78 24.61
C LEU A 127 7.89 23.37 23.78
N LYS A 128 9.09 23.49 24.38
CA LYS A 128 10.32 23.80 23.66
C LYS A 128 11.04 22.52 23.23
N PRO A 129 12.00 22.57 22.29
CA PRO A 129 12.76 21.40 21.88
C PRO A 129 13.44 20.74 23.08
N GLN A 130 13.50 19.42 23.12
CA GLN A 130 13.99 18.53 24.18
C GLN A 130 13.21 18.62 25.49
N SER A 131 12.05 19.28 25.48
CA SER A 131 11.16 19.31 26.64
C SER A 131 10.17 18.14 26.62
N SER A 132 9.62 17.84 27.79
CA SER A 132 8.58 16.82 27.89
C SER A 132 7.62 17.08 29.01
N ILE A 133 6.44 16.49 28.90
CA ILE A 133 5.42 16.55 29.93
C ILE A 133 4.80 15.17 30.13
N SER A 134 4.56 14.80 31.39
CA SER A 134 3.90 13.53 31.73
C SER A 134 2.94 13.65 32.90
N GLY A 135 1.81 12.93 32.81
CA GLY A 135 0.82 12.82 33.88
C GLY A 135 -0.20 13.96 33.95
N GLY A 136 -1.12 13.84 34.89
CA GLY A 136 -2.08 14.88 35.25
C GLY A 136 -3.28 15.01 34.30
N GLN A 137 -4.00 16.12 34.50
CA GLN A 137 -5.24 16.42 33.81
C GLN A 137 -5.29 17.90 33.43
N VAL A 138 -5.95 18.21 32.31
CA VAL A 138 -6.30 19.58 31.93
C VAL A 138 -7.81 19.71 31.94
N ASP A 139 -8.32 20.61 32.77
CA ASP A 139 -9.75 20.92 32.89
C ASP A 139 -10.02 22.33 32.34
N LEU A 140 -10.68 22.39 31.18
CA LEU A 140 -11.14 23.63 30.56
C LEU A 140 -12.65 23.85 30.76
N SER A 141 -13.28 23.13 31.70
CA SER A 141 -14.69 23.37 32.04
C SER A 141 -14.86 24.78 32.60
N GLY A 142 -15.81 25.52 32.03
CA GLY A 142 -16.14 26.88 32.46
C GLY A 142 -15.28 28.00 31.85
N VAL A 143 -14.38 27.70 30.90
CA VAL A 143 -13.65 28.73 30.14
C VAL A 143 -14.01 28.71 28.65
N THR A 144 -14.05 29.88 28.04
CA THR A 144 -14.11 30.01 26.57
C THR A 144 -12.69 29.83 26.03
N PHE A 145 -12.47 28.80 25.22
CA PHE A 145 -11.13 28.38 24.82
C PHE A 145 -11.06 28.08 23.32
N THR A 146 -10.23 28.82 22.58
CA THR A 146 -9.99 28.66 21.13
C THR A 146 -8.56 28.26 20.78
N LYS A 147 -7.66 28.25 21.78
CA LYS A 147 -6.24 27.94 21.64
C LYS A 147 -5.94 26.44 21.73
N ALA A 148 -4.65 26.08 21.81
CA ALA A 148 -4.20 24.70 21.93
C ALA A 148 -3.88 24.32 23.38
N ILE A 149 -4.20 23.09 23.79
CA ILE A 149 -3.75 22.58 25.09
C ILE A 149 -2.24 22.36 25.05
N PHE A 150 -1.75 21.68 24.00
CA PHE A 150 -0.33 21.49 23.75
C PHE A 150 0.05 22.18 22.45
N TYR A 151 0.92 23.18 22.55
CA TYR A 151 1.40 23.97 21.42
C TYR A 151 2.87 23.71 21.14
N PHE A 152 3.18 23.43 19.88
CA PHE A 152 4.53 23.28 19.33
C PHE A 152 4.71 24.29 18.20
N ASP A 153 5.74 25.13 18.33
CA ASP A 153 6.04 26.19 17.37
C ASP A 153 7.21 25.79 16.49
N ALA A 154 7.00 25.62 15.18
CA ALA A 154 8.05 25.17 14.28
C ALA A 154 9.26 26.12 14.23
N ASP A 155 9.09 27.40 14.62
CA ASP A 155 10.19 28.36 14.75
C ASP A 155 11.23 27.91 15.79
N ASP A 156 10.85 27.08 16.76
CA ASP A 156 11.76 26.54 17.78
C ASP A 156 12.64 25.39 17.25
N VAL A 157 12.29 24.78 16.11
CA VAL A 157 13.00 23.69 15.42
C VAL A 157 13.13 22.40 16.27
N PHE A 158 12.31 21.40 15.95
CA PHE A 158 12.32 20.08 16.58
C PHE A 158 12.93 19.04 15.62
N GLN A 159 13.98 18.33 16.04
CA GLN A 159 14.77 17.44 15.17
C GLN A 159 15.02 16.05 15.79
N PHE A 160 15.45 15.09 14.94
CA PHE A 160 15.66 13.69 15.29
C PHE A 160 16.86 13.38 16.20
N TYR A 161 18.04 13.98 15.95
CA TYR A 161 19.30 13.51 16.55
C TYR A 161 19.49 14.02 17.99
N GLY A 162 19.49 13.10 18.97
CA GLY A 162 19.78 13.42 20.37
C GLY A 162 18.72 14.25 21.10
N GLN A 163 17.49 14.31 20.56
CA GLN A 163 16.39 15.04 21.20
C GLN A 163 15.30 14.09 21.70
N SER A 164 14.74 14.40 22.87
CA SER A 164 13.63 13.67 23.49
C SER A 164 12.50 14.67 23.74
N HIS A 165 11.57 14.76 22.79
CA HIS A 165 10.33 15.52 22.95
C HIS A 165 9.18 14.53 23.12
N TYR A 166 8.56 14.51 24.28
CA TYR A 166 7.44 13.59 24.52
C TYR A 166 6.33 14.21 25.37
N LEU A 167 5.11 13.79 25.08
CA LEU A 167 3.88 14.14 25.77
C LEU A 167 3.19 12.83 26.12
N GLU A 168 2.97 12.54 27.41
CA GLU A 168 2.40 11.24 27.80
C GLU A 168 1.47 11.23 29.01
N ASN A 169 0.50 10.31 29.00
CA ASN A 169 -0.36 9.98 30.15
C ASN A 169 -1.20 11.16 30.69
N ILE A 170 -1.84 11.92 29.79
CA ILE A 170 -2.61 13.12 30.16
C ILE A 170 -4.07 13.01 29.68
N ASN A 171 -5.00 13.39 30.55
CA ASN A 171 -6.42 13.48 30.21
C ASN A 171 -6.86 14.95 30.10
N CYS A 172 -7.54 15.28 29.02
CA CYS A 172 -7.97 16.63 28.71
C CYS A 172 -9.50 16.67 28.54
N LEU A 173 -10.15 17.54 29.31
CA LEU A 173 -11.60 17.77 29.25
C LEU A 173 -11.86 19.24 28.92
N ALA A 174 -12.43 19.49 27.75
CA ALA A 174 -12.97 20.79 27.40
C ALA A 174 -14.45 20.94 27.83
N ALA A 175 -14.94 22.18 27.86
CA ALA A 175 -16.34 22.47 28.16
C ALA A 175 -17.25 21.76 27.13
N ASN A 176 -18.26 21.02 27.62
CA ASN A 176 -19.23 20.39 26.73
C ASN A 176 -20.01 21.48 25.98
N PRO A 177 -19.94 21.54 24.65
CA PRO A 177 -20.63 22.58 23.90
C PRO A 177 -22.15 22.39 23.85
N GLY A 178 -22.68 21.24 24.29
CA GLY A 178 -24.09 20.88 24.10
C GLY A 178 -24.44 20.84 22.62
N ASN A 179 -25.37 21.69 22.18
CA ASN A 179 -25.71 21.91 20.76
C ASN A 179 -24.91 23.06 20.11
N GLY A 180 -23.91 23.61 20.79
CA GLY A 180 -23.07 24.72 20.34
C GLY A 180 -21.87 24.28 19.48
N ALA A 181 -21.05 25.26 19.05
CA ALA A 181 -19.83 24.99 18.31
C ALA A 181 -18.70 24.56 19.25
N PHE A 182 -18.05 23.44 18.93
CA PHE A 182 -16.77 23.10 19.57
C PHE A 182 -15.73 24.19 19.29
N THR A 183 -14.88 24.44 20.28
CA THR A 183 -13.75 25.36 20.18
C THR A 183 -12.48 24.69 20.71
N GLY A 184 -11.32 25.24 20.34
CA GLY A 184 -10.03 24.83 20.90
C GLY A 184 -9.44 23.57 20.26
N THR A 185 -8.13 23.43 20.46
CA THR A 185 -7.32 22.36 19.89
C THR A 185 -6.64 21.55 20.99
N GLY A 186 -6.58 20.23 20.87
CA GLY A 186 -5.83 19.38 21.80
C GLY A 186 -4.33 19.57 21.61
N ILE A 187 -3.83 19.10 20.47
CA ILE A 187 -2.42 19.27 20.06
C ILE A 187 -2.37 20.10 18.80
N LEU A 188 -1.63 21.21 18.83
CA LEU A 188 -1.31 22.03 17.68
C LEU A 188 0.19 22.00 17.44
N MET A 189 0.60 21.47 16.29
CA MET A 189 1.95 21.60 15.75
C MET A 189 1.86 22.46 14.50
N GLU A 190 2.41 23.67 14.55
CA GLU A 190 2.31 24.58 13.41
C GLU A 190 3.63 25.25 13.02
N ALA A 191 3.81 25.35 11.71
CA ALA A 191 4.63 26.39 11.11
C ALA A 191 3.71 27.53 10.66
N LYS A 192 3.73 28.63 11.40
CA LYS A 192 2.98 29.86 11.10
C LYS A 192 3.44 30.46 9.77
N ALA A 193 2.79 31.55 9.36
CA ALA A 193 3.21 32.33 8.20
C ALA A 193 4.73 32.64 8.25
N PRO A 194 5.43 32.65 7.10
CA PRO A 194 6.88 32.84 7.03
C PRO A 194 7.37 34.03 7.85
N GLY A 195 8.19 33.75 8.85
CA GLY A 195 8.81 34.75 9.71
C GLY A 195 10.31 34.89 9.46
N SER A 196 11.05 35.19 10.53
CA SER A 196 12.51 35.33 10.51
C SER A 196 13.23 33.99 10.30
N VAL A 197 12.63 32.87 10.71
CA VAL A 197 13.19 31.53 10.53
C VAL A 197 12.94 31.08 9.10
N ALA A 198 14.00 30.74 8.36
CA ALA A 198 13.90 30.35 6.95
C ALA A 198 13.40 28.91 6.74
N MET A 199 13.75 28.02 7.68
CA MET A 199 13.37 26.61 7.66
C MET A 199 12.85 26.15 9.02
N PRO A 200 11.65 26.60 9.45
CA PRO A 200 11.04 26.12 10.69
C PRO A 200 10.45 24.72 10.46
N PHE A 201 10.64 23.83 11.44
CA PHE A 201 10.10 22.49 11.35
C PHE A 201 9.84 21.80 12.68
N ILE A 202 8.92 20.83 12.65
CA ILE A 202 8.57 19.98 13.78
C ILE A 202 8.65 18.52 13.36
N ASP A 203 9.71 17.85 13.79
CA ASP A 203 9.94 16.43 13.52
C ASP A 203 10.14 15.61 14.80
N ASN A 204 9.76 14.34 14.74
CA ASN A 204 10.05 13.32 15.75
C ASN A 204 9.49 13.62 17.16
N VAL A 205 8.38 14.37 17.25
CA VAL A 205 7.62 14.51 18.50
C VAL A 205 6.83 13.24 18.77
N LYS A 206 6.86 12.76 20.02
CA LYS A 206 6.18 11.51 20.45
C LYS A 206 5.07 11.81 21.45
N CYS A 207 3.83 11.53 21.06
CA CYS A 207 2.65 11.70 21.89
C CYS A 207 2.08 10.31 22.23
N ASN A 208 1.94 9.98 23.52
CA ASN A 208 1.55 8.65 23.95
C ASN A 208 0.48 8.64 25.05
N ASN A 209 -0.56 7.81 24.91
CA ASN A 209 -1.60 7.62 25.93
C ASN A 209 -2.24 8.95 26.39
N LEU A 210 -2.96 9.59 25.47
CA LEU A 210 -3.61 10.89 25.70
C LEU A 210 -5.11 10.79 25.45
N THR A 211 -5.91 11.41 26.33
CA THR A 211 -7.36 11.45 26.19
C THR A 211 -7.84 12.87 25.95
N PHE A 212 -8.75 13.05 24.99
CA PHE A 212 -9.31 14.36 24.63
C PHE A 212 -10.83 14.30 24.53
N ILE A 213 -11.53 15.20 25.23
CA ILE A 213 -13.00 15.26 25.24
C ILE A 213 -13.46 16.70 24.99
N ASN A 214 -14.45 16.89 24.11
CA ASN A 214 -15.15 18.17 23.83
C ASN A 214 -14.34 19.25 23.07
N LEU A 215 -13.48 18.88 22.11
CA LEU A 215 -12.62 19.84 21.38
C LEU A 215 -13.05 20.06 19.93
N GLU A 216 -12.69 21.22 19.35
CA GLU A 216 -12.88 21.45 17.92
C GLU A 216 -11.93 20.57 17.11
N LYS A 217 -10.64 20.56 17.45
CA LYS A 217 -9.63 19.74 16.77
C LYS A 217 -8.86 18.95 17.81
N VAL A 218 -8.82 17.62 17.72
CA VAL A 218 -8.03 16.83 18.68
C VAL A 218 -6.54 16.95 18.36
N ILE A 219 -6.16 16.65 17.11
CA ILE A 219 -4.80 16.81 16.60
C ILE A 219 -4.85 17.71 15.37
N HIS A 220 -4.07 18.79 15.38
CA HIS A 220 -3.94 19.71 14.27
C HIS A 220 -2.46 19.87 13.89
N LEU A 221 -2.10 19.41 12.70
CA LEU A 221 -0.77 19.65 12.12
C LEU A 221 -0.93 20.59 10.94
N ARG A 222 -0.16 21.68 10.93
CA ARG A 222 -0.34 22.75 9.95
C ARG A 222 0.97 23.37 9.51
N VAL A 223 1.08 23.64 8.22
CA VAL A 223 2.01 24.65 7.71
C VAL A 223 1.19 25.72 7.00
N ASP A 224 1.47 27.00 7.23
CA ASP A 224 0.67 28.10 6.66
C ASP A 224 0.79 28.14 5.11
N SER A 225 -0.29 28.48 4.42
CA SER A 225 -0.29 28.60 2.95
C SER A 225 0.65 29.70 2.43
N ALA A 226 0.98 30.71 3.25
CA ALA A 226 1.89 31.79 2.87
C ALA A 226 3.32 31.31 2.52
N TRP A 227 3.69 30.08 2.94
CA TRP A 227 4.96 29.45 2.55
C TRP A 227 5.08 29.19 1.05
N GLU A 228 3.98 28.97 0.32
CA GLU A 228 4.00 28.80 -1.13
C GLU A 228 4.50 30.08 -1.84
N ALA A 229 3.99 31.24 -1.39
CA ALA A 229 4.41 32.54 -1.92
C ALA A 229 5.86 32.89 -1.52
N ALA A 230 6.25 32.62 -0.28
CA ALA A 230 7.62 32.85 0.17
C ALA A 230 8.62 31.98 -0.59
N TYR A 231 8.33 30.69 -0.79
CA TYR A 231 9.18 29.78 -1.55
C TYR A 231 9.34 30.19 -3.01
N ALA A 232 8.27 30.69 -3.63
CA ALA A 232 8.32 31.21 -5.00
C ALA A 232 9.28 32.40 -5.15
N SER A 233 9.45 33.20 -4.08
CA SER A 233 10.40 34.31 -4.04
C SER A 233 11.81 33.92 -3.60
N ASP A 234 11.93 32.91 -2.75
CA ASP A 234 13.18 32.42 -2.18
C ASP A 234 13.05 30.93 -1.88
N ASN A 235 13.70 30.08 -2.68
CA ASN A 235 13.59 28.63 -2.57
C ASN A 235 14.25 28.05 -1.29
N THR A 236 14.85 28.89 -0.44
CA THR A 236 15.31 28.50 0.90
C THR A 236 14.20 28.62 1.96
N LYS A 237 13.07 29.24 1.61
CA LYS A 237 11.91 29.40 2.50
C LYS A 237 10.96 28.21 2.41
N MET A 238 11.11 27.27 3.32
CA MET A 238 10.30 26.05 3.37
C MET A 238 10.02 25.67 4.81
N ALA A 239 8.89 25.04 5.08
CA ALA A 239 8.55 24.56 6.41
C ALA A 239 7.91 23.18 6.35
N TRP A 240 8.05 22.43 7.45
CA TRP A 240 7.47 21.10 7.53
C TRP A 240 7.08 20.67 8.95
N VAL A 241 6.02 19.86 9.04
CA VAL A 241 5.56 19.18 10.26
C VAL A 241 5.42 17.70 9.91
N ASN A 242 6.52 16.93 10.02
CA ASN A 242 6.60 15.57 9.50
C ASN A 242 7.16 14.58 10.53
N ALA A 243 7.00 13.28 10.26
CA ALA A 243 7.61 12.21 11.07
C ALA A 243 7.32 12.29 12.58
N ASN A 244 6.14 12.79 12.95
CA ASN A 244 5.64 12.80 14.33
C ASN A 244 4.83 11.53 14.62
N TYR A 245 4.81 11.12 15.89
CA TYR A 245 4.21 9.86 16.33
C TYR A 245 3.14 10.12 17.38
N PHE A 246 1.93 9.65 17.11
CA PHE A 246 0.80 9.69 18.03
C PHE A 246 0.38 8.27 18.33
N HIS A 247 0.41 7.85 19.59
CA HIS A 247 0.15 6.48 20.00
C HIS A 247 -0.83 6.43 21.17
N GLN A 248 -1.81 5.51 21.11
CA GLN A 248 -2.83 5.35 22.15
C GLN A 248 -3.59 6.66 22.43
N ILE A 249 -3.95 7.39 21.36
CA ILE A 249 -4.81 8.57 21.50
C ILE A 249 -6.26 8.11 21.65
N THR A 250 -6.97 8.63 22.63
CA THR A 250 -8.41 8.41 22.80
C THR A 250 -9.13 9.74 22.68
N ALA A 251 -10.18 9.80 21.87
CA ALA A 251 -10.96 11.03 21.72
C ALA A 251 -12.46 10.79 21.60
N GLN A 252 -13.24 11.68 22.19
CA GLN A 252 -14.70 11.66 22.13
C GLN A 252 -15.25 13.08 21.98
N ASN A 253 -16.39 13.19 21.29
CA ASN A 253 -17.17 14.42 21.17
C ASN A 253 -16.32 15.58 20.65
N PHE A 254 -15.96 15.51 19.37
CA PHE A 254 -15.13 16.49 18.71
C PHE A 254 -15.73 16.90 17.36
N LYS A 255 -15.32 18.07 16.85
CA LYS A 255 -15.65 18.50 15.49
C LYS A 255 -14.76 17.81 14.45
N TYR A 256 -13.44 17.82 14.71
CA TYR A 256 -12.41 17.16 13.91
C TYR A 256 -11.50 16.34 14.81
N GLY A 257 -11.31 15.05 14.48
CA GLY A 257 -10.36 14.20 15.19
C GLY A 257 -8.92 14.60 14.83
N ILE A 258 -8.48 14.18 13.65
CA ILE A 258 -7.16 14.49 13.10
C ILE A 258 -7.34 15.43 11.92
N TYR A 259 -6.68 16.59 11.96
CA TYR A 259 -6.81 17.64 10.95
C TYR A 259 -5.42 18.05 10.44
N LEU A 260 -5.08 17.66 9.21
CA LEU A 260 -3.79 17.93 8.60
C LEU A 260 -3.92 18.96 7.46
N GLU A 261 -3.33 20.13 7.65
CA GLU A 261 -3.41 21.26 6.73
C GLU A 261 -2.01 21.54 6.12
N GLY A 262 -1.76 20.99 4.93
CA GLY A 262 -0.42 21.01 4.31
C GLY A 262 -0.41 20.75 2.81
N THR A 263 0.74 20.32 2.31
CA THR A 263 0.98 19.71 1.01
C THR A 263 1.83 18.46 1.21
N SER A 264 1.97 17.68 0.14
CA SER A 264 2.72 16.41 0.12
C SER A 264 4.25 16.52 0.10
N ASN A 265 4.78 17.74 0.17
CA ASN A 265 6.17 18.10 -0.05
C ASN A 265 6.40 19.55 0.37
N VAL A 266 7.68 19.93 0.51
CA VAL A 266 8.08 21.34 0.65
C VAL A 266 7.50 22.17 -0.49
N PRO A 267 7.10 23.42 -0.23
CA PRO A 267 7.43 24.23 0.95
C PRO A 267 6.46 24.16 2.13
N ARG A 268 5.40 23.34 2.05
CA ARG A 268 4.31 23.28 3.04
C ARG A 268 4.06 21.85 3.54
N ASP A 269 5.12 21.14 3.88
CA ASP A 269 5.04 19.68 4.05
C ASP A 269 4.40 19.28 5.39
N VAL A 270 3.40 18.40 5.37
CA VAL A 270 2.82 17.79 6.59
C VAL A 270 2.79 16.26 6.44
N ALA A 271 3.78 15.70 5.76
CA ALA A 271 3.79 14.30 5.34
C ALA A 271 4.37 13.36 6.42
N GLY A 272 4.20 12.04 6.22
CA GLY A 272 4.99 11.05 6.95
C GLY A 272 4.74 10.95 8.46
N ASN A 273 3.63 11.45 8.98
CA ASN A 273 3.25 11.30 10.38
C ASN A 273 2.54 9.96 10.63
N TYR A 274 2.65 9.43 11.84
CA TYR A 274 2.05 8.15 12.25
C TYR A 274 1.06 8.37 13.39
N PHE A 275 -0.17 7.87 13.23
CA PHE A 275 -1.26 8.01 14.18
C PHE A 275 -1.79 6.65 14.62
N HIS A 276 -1.98 6.46 15.92
CA HIS A 276 -2.59 5.27 16.51
C HIS A 276 -3.53 5.65 17.65
N GLY A 277 -4.79 5.20 17.61
CA GLY A 277 -5.78 5.60 18.60
C GLY A 277 -7.22 5.17 18.34
N GLN A 278 -8.14 5.66 19.16
CA GLN A 278 -9.58 5.42 19.09
C GLN A 278 -10.33 6.76 19.14
N PHE A 279 -11.26 6.95 18.21
CA PHE A 279 -11.98 8.21 18.02
C PHE A 279 -13.48 7.94 17.94
N GLN A 280 -14.25 8.46 18.88
CA GLN A 280 -15.71 8.34 18.92
C GLN A 280 -16.37 9.57 18.33
N ALA A 281 -17.04 9.36 17.19
CA ALA A 281 -17.81 10.38 16.51
C ALA A 281 -19.15 10.66 17.22
N GLU A 282 -19.66 11.87 17.01
CA GLU A 282 -20.96 12.32 17.52
C GLU A 282 -21.72 13.08 16.39
N PRO A 283 -23.01 13.44 16.57
CA PRO A 283 -23.79 14.13 15.52
C PRO A 283 -23.23 15.49 15.06
N THR A 284 -22.32 16.07 15.83
CA THR A 284 -21.67 17.35 15.57
C THR A 284 -20.26 17.19 14.97
N THR A 285 -19.78 15.97 14.77
CA THR A 285 -18.50 15.66 14.12
C THR A 285 -18.61 15.94 12.62
N GLU A 286 -17.68 16.76 12.09
CA GLU A 286 -17.60 17.06 10.66
C GLU A 286 -16.70 16.08 9.90
N ALA A 287 -15.60 15.65 10.51
CA ALA A 287 -14.77 14.55 10.01
C ALA A 287 -13.93 13.97 11.16
N VAL A 288 -13.74 12.66 11.22
CA VAL A 288 -12.77 12.08 12.16
C VAL A 288 -11.35 12.29 11.66
N LEU A 289 -11.14 12.18 10.35
CA LEU A 289 -9.88 12.45 9.68
C LEU A 289 -10.08 13.44 8.53
N TYR A 290 -9.36 14.55 8.55
CA TYR A 290 -9.14 15.43 7.41
C TYR A 290 -7.65 15.50 7.08
N CYS A 291 -7.28 15.25 5.82
CA CYS A 291 -5.87 15.26 5.40
C CYS A 291 -5.68 15.95 4.04
N GLU A 292 -4.81 16.96 3.98
CA GLU A 292 -4.32 17.61 2.75
C GLU A 292 -2.82 17.34 2.48
N SER A 293 -2.31 16.19 2.89
CA SER A 293 -0.87 15.88 2.86
C SER A 293 -0.58 14.49 2.29
N ALA A 294 0.65 13.99 2.42
CA ALA A 294 1.04 12.70 1.88
C ALA A 294 1.74 11.75 2.85
N TYR A 295 1.75 10.46 2.51
CA TYR A 295 2.52 9.43 3.21
C TYR A 295 2.24 9.29 4.72
N ASN A 296 1.13 9.84 5.22
CA ASN A 296 0.73 9.65 6.61
C ASN A 296 0.09 8.27 6.80
N ILE A 297 0.28 7.69 7.99
CA ILE A 297 -0.30 6.39 8.36
C ILE A 297 -1.23 6.60 9.56
N PHE A 298 -2.49 6.19 9.43
CA PHE A 298 -3.52 6.30 10.45
C PHE A 298 -4.02 4.92 10.86
N ASP A 299 -3.51 4.38 11.95
CA ASP A 299 -3.93 3.11 12.55
C ASP A 299 -4.96 3.37 13.67
N ILE A 300 -6.20 3.64 13.29
CA ILE A 300 -7.21 4.23 14.18
C ILE A 300 -8.51 3.44 14.20
N PHE A 301 -9.13 3.30 15.38
CA PHE A 301 -10.48 2.78 15.52
C PHE A 301 -11.49 3.93 15.51
N LEU A 302 -12.57 3.82 14.73
CA LEU A 302 -13.62 4.84 14.62
C LEU A 302 -14.92 4.33 15.27
N TRP A 303 -15.32 4.89 16.40
CA TRP A 303 -16.59 4.56 17.06
C TRP A 303 -17.73 5.45 16.56
N ASP A 304 -18.93 4.88 16.48
CA ASP A 304 -20.21 5.59 16.27
C ASP A 304 -20.29 6.49 15.03
N VAL A 305 -19.62 6.13 13.94
CA VAL A 305 -19.64 6.97 12.72
C VAL A 305 -21.03 7.02 12.07
N HIS A 306 -21.95 6.08 12.38
CA HIS A 306 -23.37 6.17 12.02
C HIS A 306 -24.11 7.37 12.64
N LYS A 307 -23.59 7.99 13.71
CA LYS A 307 -24.18 9.20 14.32
C LYS A 307 -23.88 10.46 13.52
N MET A 308 -22.84 10.45 12.69
CA MET A 308 -22.43 11.61 11.91
C MET A 308 -23.52 12.04 10.91
N PRO A 309 -23.60 13.33 10.55
CA PRO A 309 -24.48 13.79 9.49
C PRO A 309 -24.17 13.07 8.16
N LYS A 310 -25.22 12.67 7.42
CA LYS A 310 -25.07 11.88 6.18
C LYS A 310 -24.34 12.61 5.05
N ASP A 311 -24.26 13.94 5.10
CA ASP A 311 -23.54 14.78 4.14
C ASP A 311 -22.06 14.98 4.49
N LYS A 312 -21.60 14.41 5.62
CA LYS A 312 -20.25 14.58 6.15
C LYS A 312 -19.44 13.29 6.09
N PRO A 313 -18.21 13.30 5.55
CA PRO A 313 -17.35 12.13 5.54
C PRO A 313 -16.65 11.94 6.89
N ALA A 314 -16.61 10.71 7.40
CA ALA A 314 -15.74 10.31 8.52
C ALA A 314 -14.26 10.44 8.15
N ILE A 315 -13.89 10.08 6.91
CA ILE A 315 -12.54 10.24 6.36
C ILE A 315 -12.57 11.16 5.15
N TRP A 316 -11.84 12.27 5.21
CA TRP A 316 -11.74 13.25 4.15
C TRP A 316 -10.30 13.47 3.72
N PHE A 317 -9.98 12.97 2.53
CA PHE A 317 -8.77 13.34 1.80
C PHE A 317 -9.05 14.58 0.94
N GLY A 318 -8.42 15.70 1.28
CA GLY A 318 -8.54 16.94 0.52
C GLY A 318 -7.79 16.88 -0.82
N SER A 319 -7.87 17.96 -1.59
CA SER A 319 -7.38 18.01 -2.99
C SER A 319 -5.86 17.80 -3.15
N LYS A 320 -5.09 18.02 -2.09
CA LYS A 320 -3.63 17.86 -2.07
C LYS A 320 -3.18 16.50 -1.51
N ALA A 321 -4.13 15.68 -1.04
CA ALA A 321 -3.85 14.43 -0.36
C ALA A 321 -3.31 13.36 -1.32
N LYS A 322 -2.23 12.66 -0.98
CA LYS A 322 -1.74 11.51 -1.77
C LYS A 322 -0.97 10.48 -0.96
N PHE A 323 -1.02 9.21 -1.33
CA PHE A 323 -0.26 8.11 -0.72
C PHE A 323 -0.45 7.96 0.80
N ASN A 324 -1.54 8.49 1.36
CA ASN A 324 -1.86 8.25 2.77
C ASN A 324 -2.46 6.87 2.96
N ARG A 325 -2.34 6.32 4.16
CA ARG A 325 -2.86 5.00 4.51
C ARG A 325 -3.65 5.07 5.80
N VAL A 326 -4.92 4.69 5.77
CA VAL A 326 -5.75 4.49 6.96
C VAL A 326 -5.91 3.00 7.19
N ILE A 327 -5.82 2.55 8.43
CA ILE A 327 -6.03 1.18 8.90
C ILE A 327 -7.06 1.29 10.03
N SER A 328 -8.24 0.67 9.88
CA SER A 328 -9.32 0.81 10.87
C SER A 328 -10.24 -0.40 10.93
N ALA A 329 -10.71 -0.78 12.11
CA ALA A 329 -11.45 -2.04 12.31
C ALA A 329 -12.96 -2.00 11.99
N THR A 330 -13.54 -0.84 11.65
CA THR A 330 -15.01 -0.69 11.49
C THR A 330 -15.48 -0.82 10.05
N THR A 331 -16.11 -1.96 9.74
CA THR A 331 -16.29 -2.44 8.35
C THR A 331 -17.59 -2.01 7.67
N LEU A 332 -18.69 -1.87 8.39
CA LEU A 332 -20.01 -1.55 7.81
C LEU A 332 -20.26 -0.05 7.62
N GLU A 333 -19.71 0.80 8.48
CA GLU A 333 -20.07 2.22 8.51
C GLU A 333 -19.05 3.14 7.78
N MET A 334 -17.83 2.65 7.52
CA MET A 334 -16.78 3.43 6.83
C MET A 334 -16.95 3.48 5.31
N ALA A 335 -17.56 2.47 4.69
CA ALA A 335 -17.68 2.38 3.23
C ALA A 335 -18.50 3.53 2.61
N ASN A 336 -19.43 4.10 3.38
CA ASN A 336 -20.33 5.16 2.95
C ASN A 336 -19.89 6.58 3.37
N ASN A 337 -18.88 6.69 4.25
CA ASN A 337 -18.53 7.95 4.91
C ASN A 337 -17.07 8.35 4.63
N TRP A 338 -16.63 8.30 3.39
CA TRP A 338 -15.34 8.87 3.00
C TRP A 338 -15.43 9.72 1.75
N ARG A 339 -14.56 10.73 1.67
CA ARG A 339 -14.46 11.68 0.57
C ARG A 339 -13.01 11.79 0.16
N ASN A 340 -12.73 11.66 -1.13
CA ASN A 340 -11.41 11.93 -1.69
C ASN A 340 -11.50 12.98 -2.80
N ASP A 341 -10.98 14.17 -2.53
CA ASP A 341 -10.97 15.26 -3.50
C ASP A 341 -9.80 15.14 -4.50
N ASN A 342 -8.87 14.20 -4.29
CA ASN A 342 -7.79 13.87 -5.21
C ASN A 342 -7.82 12.39 -5.65
N PRO A 343 -8.62 12.02 -6.67
CA PRO A 343 -8.71 10.64 -7.14
C PRO A 343 -7.39 10.08 -7.70
N GLY A 344 -6.50 10.94 -8.21
CA GLY A 344 -5.16 10.55 -8.65
C GLY A 344 -4.15 10.39 -7.51
N GLY A 345 -4.53 10.72 -6.27
CA GLY A 345 -3.65 10.74 -5.11
C GLY A 345 -3.26 9.38 -4.56
N GLN A 346 -3.91 8.28 -4.97
CA GLN A 346 -3.59 6.93 -4.48
C GLN A 346 -3.62 6.82 -2.93
N ASN A 347 -4.56 7.52 -2.28
CA ASN A 347 -4.83 7.34 -0.85
C ASN A 347 -5.49 5.97 -0.61
N HIS A 348 -5.20 5.37 0.53
CA HIS A 348 -5.57 4.00 0.86
C HIS A 348 -6.29 3.92 2.21
N ILE A 349 -7.31 3.06 2.29
CA ILE A 349 -8.04 2.73 3.51
C ILE A 349 -8.11 1.20 3.58
N ASP A 350 -7.48 0.61 4.60
CA ASP A 350 -7.51 -0.80 4.99
C ASP A 350 -8.55 -0.97 6.12
N ALA A 351 -9.59 -1.80 5.95
CA ALA A 351 -10.48 -2.20 7.04
C ALA A 351 -10.75 -3.71 7.02
N PRO A 352 -10.98 -4.40 8.15
CA PRO A 352 -11.15 -5.87 8.24
C PRO A 352 -12.46 -6.41 7.64
N GLY A 353 -13.07 -5.65 6.73
CA GLY A 353 -14.21 -5.97 5.88
C GLY A 353 -14.19 -5.20 4.56
N ASN A 354 -13.22 -4.28 4.39
CA ASN A 354 -12.85 -3.65 3.14
C ASN A 354 -11.34 -3.86 2.96
N PHE A 355 -10.98 -4.87 2.18
CA PHE A 355 -9.75 -4.90 1.38
C PHE A 355 -8.41 -4.80 2.14
N THR A 356 -7.58 -5.84 2.03
CA THR A 356 -6.14 -5.74 2.29
C THR A 356 -5.37 -5.46 0.99
N GLN A 357 -4.40 -4.55 1.02
CA GLN A 357 -3.17 -4.71 0.23
C GLN A 357 -1.94 -4.49 1.12
N SER A 358 -1.16 -5.54 1.40
CA SER A 358 0.30 -5.41 1.27
C SER A 358 1.06 -6.73 1.12
N LYS A 359 2.16 -6.55 0.39
CA LYS A 359 3.15 -7.43 -0.23
C LYS A 359 3.84 -8.46 0.69
N MET A 360 4.23 -9.55 0.04
CA MET A 360 5.28 -10.55 0.38
C MET A 360 4.84 -11.76 1.20
N PHE A 361 4.32 -12.77 0.49
CA PHE A 361 4.89 -14.12 0.53
C PHE A 361 4.95 -14.64 -0.90
N ALA A 362 6.08 -15.24 -1.29
CA ALA A 362 6.32 -15.86 -2.60
C ALA A 362 5.48 -17.14 -2.85
N SER A 363 4.43 -17.35 -2.08
CA SER A 363 3.37 -18.35 -2.30
C SER A 363 2.21 -17.92 -1.40
N GLY A 364 1.13 -17.35 -1.96
CA GLY A 364 -0.02 -17.02 -1.12
C GLY A 364 -1.06 -18.12 -1.18
N LEU A 365 -1.51 -18.53 0.00
CA LEU A 365 -2.76 -19.24 0.17
C LEU A 365 -3.90 -18.22 -0.01
N ASN A 366 -5.02 -18.62 -0.60
CA ASN A 366 -6.26 -17.81 -0.59
C ASN A 366 -6.64 -17.54 0.88
N MET A 367 -6.53 -16.30 1.34
CA MET A 367 -6.97 -15.90 2.68
C MET A 367 -8.29 -15.13 2.58
N PRO A 368 -9.24 -15.34 3.52
CA PRO A 368 -10.42 -14.49 3.64
C PRO A 368 -10.01 -13.02 3.78
N TYR A 369 -10.79 -12.11 3.17
CA TYR A 369 -10.64 -10.64 3.31
C TYR A 369 -9.41 -10.00 2.64
N ALA A 370 -8.53 -10.79 2.02
CA ALA A 370 -7.39 -10.30 1.24
C ALA A 370 -7.56 -10.54 -0.27
N ALA A 371 -7.76 -9.47 -1.05
CA ALA A 371 -7.92 -9.57 -2.50
C ALA A 371 -6.59 -9.98 -3.14
N ASN A 372 -6.47 -11.24 -3.50
CA ASN A 372 -5.30 -11.78 -4.18
C ASN A 372 -5.70 -12.29 -5.56
N MET A 373 -5.87 -11.35 -6.49
CA MET A 373 -5.76 -11.71 -7.89
C MET A 373 -4.27 -11.76 -8.18
N TYR A 374 -3.77 -12.99 -8.31
CA TYR A 374 -2.51 -13.26 -8.94
C TYR A 374 -2.67 -12.62 -10.32
N GLY A 375 -3.63 -12.94 -11.17
CA GLY A 375 -3.96 -11.98 -12.25
C GLY A 375 -4.98 -12.49 -13.21
N ASN A 376 -4.78 -12.33 -14.53
CA ASN A 376 -5.83 -12.71 -15.49
C ASN A 376 -6.28 -14.16 -15.28
N GLN A 377 -5.38 -15.06 -14.85
CA GLN A 377 -5.73 -16.45 -14.62
C GLN A 377 -6.67 -16.68 -13.48
N ASP A 378 -6.73 -15.77 -12.51
CA ASP A 378 -7.65 -15.89 -11.39
C ASP A 378 -8.99 -15.24 -11.65
N ASP A 379 -9.09 -14.54 -12.77
CA ASP A 379 -10.32 -13.95 -13.21
C ASP A 379 -11.26 -15.03 -13.76
N ALA A 380 -12.28 -15.35 -12.98
CA ALA A 380 -13.35 -16.23 -13.37
C ALA A 380 -14.23 -15.64 -14.49
N LEU A 381 -14.11 -14.33 -14.80
CA LEU A 381 -14.85 -13.66 -15.86
C LEU A 381 -14.06 -13.48 -17.16
N VAL A 382 -12.72 -13.56 -17.12
CA VAL A 382 -11.91 -13.32 -18.31
C VAL A 382 -12.27 -14.32 -19.42
N ARG A 383 -12.43 -13.80 -20.64
CA ARG A 383 -12.91 -14.52 -21.83
C ARG A 383 -14.19 -15.33 -21.58
N GLY A 384 -15.01 -14.92 -20.61
CA GLY A 384 -16.22 -15.64 -20.24
C GLY A 384 -17.19 -15.80 -21.40
N ASN A 385 -17.23 -14.85 -22.33
CA ASN A 385 -17.99 -14.92 -23.58
C ASN A 385 -17.62 -16.15 -24.44
N LEU A 386 -16.34 -16.55 -24.47
CA LEU A 386 -15.89 -17.76 -25.16
C LEU A 386 -16.23 -19.04 -24.38
N ARG A 387 -16.49 -18.91 -23.07
CA ARG A 387 -16.91 -19.99 -22.16
C ARG A 387 -18.44 -20.06 -21.99
N GLY A 388 -19.18 -19.35 -22.83
CA GLY A 388 -20.65 -19.37 -22.86
C GLY A 388 -21.34 -18.40 -21.91
N TYR A 389 -20.59 -17.50 -21.25
CA TYR A 389 -21.21 -16.42 -20.49
C TYR A 389 -21.86 -15.42 -21.44
N THR A 390 -22.97 -14.85 -20.99
CA THR A 390 -23.62 -13.75 -21.69
C THR A 390 -23.68 -12.55 -20.77
N ILE A 391 -23.39 -11.38 -21.30
CA ILE A 391 -23.55 -10.12 -20.60
C ILE A 391 -24.65 -9.30 -21.28
N THR A 392 -25.60 -8.82 -20.48
CA THR A 392 -26.77 -8.08 -20.94
C THR A 392 -26.92 -6.82 -20.13
N GLN A 393 -27.24 -5.71 -20.80
CA GLN A 393 -27.70 -4.50 -20.12
C GLN A 393 -29.21 -4.56 -19.94
N THR A 394 -29.69 -4.53 -18.70
CA THR A 394 -31.11 -4.70 -18.37
C THR A 394 -31.82 -3.39 -18.04
N LYS A 395 -31.08 -2.30 -17.78
CA LYS A 395 -31.61 -0.95 -17.50
C LYS A 395 -30.65 0.15 -17.95
N GLY A 396 -31.16 1.36 -18.15
CA GLY A 396 -30.40 2.58 -18.44
C GLY A 396 -30.09 2.81 -19.93
N PRO A 397 -29.48 3.95 -20.28
CA PRO A 397 -29.10 4.27 -21.66
C PRO A 397 -28.08 3.28 -22.20
N ALA A 398 -28.18 2.90 -23.49
CA ALA A 398 -27.29 1.91 -24.10
C ALA A 398 -25.82 2.39 -24.14
N GLY A 399 -24.90 1.48 -23.82
CA GLY A 399 -23.47 1.72 -23.94
C GLY A 399 -22.98 1.72 -25.38
N VAL A 400 -21.90 2.46 -25.65
CA VAL A 400 -21.15 2.46 -26.90
C VAL A 400 -19.95 1.52 -26.74
N GLY A 401 -19.92 0.45 -27.54
CA GLY A 401 -18.93 -0.62 -27.46
C GLY A 401 -19.62 -2.00 -27.38
N ASN A 402 -18.84 -3.08 -27.44
CA ASN A 402 -19.38 -4.43 -27.29
C ASN A 402 -19.31 -4.85 -25.81
N LEU A 403 -20.45 -5.20 -25.19
CA LEU A 403 -20.48 -5.63 -23.79
C LEU A 403 -19.57 -6.84 -23.52
N ALA A 404 -19.37 -7.72 -24.50
CA ALA A 404 -18.45 -8.85 -24.37
C ALA A 404 -17.00 -8.41 -24.14
N ASP A 405 -16.62 -7.18 -24.53
CA ASP A 405 -15.28 -6.66 -24.31
C ASP A 405 -14.98 -6.42 -22.83
N LEU A 406 -16.01 -6.27 -21.99
CA LEU A 406 -15.85 -6.15 -20.54
C LEU A 406 -15.30 -7.43 -19.89
N LEU A 407 -15.35 -8.56 -20.62
CA LEU A 407 -14.77 -9.84 -20.22
C LEU A 407 -13.36 -10.04 -20.80
N ASN A 408 -12.81 -9.08 -21.55
CA ASN A 408 -11.43 -9.15 -22.02
C ASN A 408 -10.46 -8.72 -20.92
N PRO A 409 -9.19 -9.16 -20.98
CA PRO A 409 -8.17 -8.70 -20.04
C PRO A 409 -7.77 -7.23 -20.22
N ASP A 410 -8.22 -6.59 -21.31
CA ASP A 410 -7.94 -5.18 -21.63
C ASP A 410 -8.49 -4.26 -20.52
N THR A 411 -7.65 -3.34 -20.05
CA THR A 411 -8.03 -2.38 -19.01
C THR A 411 -8.05 -0.94 -19.51
N GLU A 412 -7.65 -0.70 -20.76
CA GLU A 412 -7.58 0.63 -21.36
C GLU A 412 -8.80 0.95 -22.23
N TYR A 413 -9.38 -0.04 -22.90
CA TYR A 413 -10.58 0.12 -23.71
C TYR A 413 -11.77 -0.60 -23.08
N GLY A 414 -12.96 -0.06 -23.29
CA GLY A 414 -14.16 -0.50 -22.62
C GLY A 414 -15.44 -0.03 -23.28
N VAL A 415 -16.55 -0.36 -22.66
CA VAL A 415 -17.85 0.16 -23.06
C VAL A 415 -18.08 1.49 -22.35
N THR A 416 -18.55 2.49 -23.08
CA THR A 416 -18.77 3.85 -22.58
C THR A 416 -20.26 4.17 -22.54
N TRP A 417 -20.74 4.71 -21.44
CA TRP A 417 -22.11 5.17 -21.24
C TRP A 417 -22.17 6.67 -21.01
N ASP A 418 -23.21 7.30 -21.55
CA ASP A 418 -23.62 8.64 -21.17
C ASP A 418 -24.49 8.55 -19.92
N THR A 419 -24.02 9.14 -18.81
CA THR A 419 -24.70 9.11 -17.51
C THR A 419 -25.38 10.44 -17.17
N SER A 420 -25.57 11.32 -18.16
CA SER A 420 -26.21 12.64 -17.95
C SER A 420 -27.64 12.57 -17.41
N THR A 421 -28.32 11.44 -17.57
CA THR A 421 -29.72 11.18 -17.16
C THR A 421 -29.86 10.04 -16.15
N THR A 422 -28.74 9.52 -15.64
CA THR A 422 -28.76 8.42 -14.67
C THR A 422 -28.55 8.94 -13.26
N ASP A 423 -29.28 8.36 -12.32
CA ASP A 423 -29.17 8.62 -10.89
C ASP A 423 -29.41 7.33 -10.11
N TYR A 424 -29.45 7.42 -8.78
CA TYR A 424 -29.71 6.27 -7.91
C TYR A 424 -31.01 5.52 -8.25
N ASN A 425 -32.07 6.23 -8.66
CA ASN A 425 -33.36 5.64 -9.00
C ASN A 425 -33.43 5.15 -10.45
N ASN A 426 -32.64 5.76 -11.34
CA ASN A 426 -32.50 5.42 -12.75
C ASN A 426 -31.06 5.03 -13.14
N PRO A 427 -30.50 3.94 -12.58
CA PRO A 427 -29.14 3.52 -12.87
C PRO A 427 -29.05 2.71 -14.18
N ILE A 428 -27.82 2.50 -14.64
CA ILE A 428 -27.48 1.48 -15.62
C ILE A 428 -27.28 0.16 -14.88
N VAL A 429 -27.80 -0.93 -15.45
CA VAL A 429 -27.68 -2.26 -14.85
C VAL A 429 -27.13 -3.24 -15.88
N LEU A 430 -26.02 -3.88 -15.55
CA LEU A 430 -25.40 -4.96 -16.31
C LEU A 430 -25.57 -6.27 -15.55
N GLU A 431 -26.03 -7.30 -16.24
CA GLU A 431 -26.10 -8.65 -15.70
C GLU A 431 -25.21 -9.59 -16.52
N ILE A 432 -24.37 -10.34 -15.81
CA ILE A 432 -23.54 -11.40 -16.37
C ILE A 432 -24.19 -12.72 -15.99
N ASN A 433 -24.60 -13.51 -16.98
CA ASN A 433 -25.07 -14.87 -16.77
C ASN A 433 -23.89 -15.84 -16.93
N MET A 434 -23.61 -16.57 -15.85
CA MET A 434 -22.52 -17.54 -15.74
C MET A 434 -23.07 -18.94 -15.44
N THR A 435 -24.35 -19.20 -15.75
CA THR A 435 -24.99 -20.50 -15.44
C THR A 435 -24.26 -21.68 -16.12
N SER A 436 -23.61 -21.45 -17.27
CA SER A 436 -22.83 -22.45 -17.99
C SER A 436 -21.55 -22.90 -17.25
N ASP A 437 -20.93 -22.01 -16.49
CA ASP A 437 -19.74 -22.27 -15.68
C ASP A 437 -19.77 -21.40 -14.40
N PRO A 438 -20.56 -21.80 -13.37
CA PRO A 438 -20.78 -21.00 -12.18
C PRO A 438 -19.51 -20.81 -11.35
N VAL A 439 -19.39 -19.65 -10.70
CA VAL A 439 -18.28 -19.33 -9.78
C VAL A 439 -18.64 -19.83 -8.38
N TRP A 440 -17.92 -20.84 -7.89
CA TRP A 440 -18.18 -21.46 -6.59
C TRP A 440 -17.41 -20.76 -5.48
N TYR A 441 -18.10 -20.42 -4.39
CA TYR A 441 -17.58 -19.57 -3.31
C TYR A 441 -17.01 -18.28 -3.90
N LEU A 442 -17.87 -17.43 -4.48
CA LEU A 442 -17.47 -16.14 -5.03
C LEU A 442 -16.70 -15.38 -3.95
N GLN A 443 -15.45 -15.07 -4.22
CA GLN A 443 -14.56 -14.45 -3.23
C GLN A 443 -14.30 -12.99 -3.56
N TYR A 444 -14.25 -12.64 -4.85
CA TYR A 444 -14.19 -11.25 -5.27
C TYR A 444 -15.06 -11.01 -6.49
N PHE A 445 -15.63 -9.82 -6.58
CA PHE A 445 -16.19 -9.25 -7.79
C PHE A 445 -15.70 -7.81 -7.93
N GLY A 446 -15.38 -7.37 -9.13
CA GLY A 446 -14.82 -6.06 -9.36
C GLY A 446 -15.04 -5.51 -10.75
N ALA A 447 -14.85 -4.21 -10.86
CA ALA A 447 -14.93 -3.45 -12.10
C ALA A 447 -13.73 -2.49 -12.20
N SER A 448 -13.23 -2.31 -13.42
CA SER A 448 -12.18 -1.36 -13.75
C SER A 448 -12.68 -0.37 -14.79
N SER A 449 -12.24 0.88 -14.64
CA SER A 449 -12.61 2.00 -15.49
C SER A 449 -11.37 2.79 -15.89
N PRO A 450 -11.20 3.10 -17.19
CA PRO A 450 -10.05 3.84 -17.66
C PRO A 450 -10.22 5.37 -17.50
N TYR A 451 -9.09 6.07 -17.39
CA TYR A 451 -8.95 7.52 -17.60
C TYR A 451 -10.03 8.46 -16.99
N PHE A 452 -10.31 8.33 -15.69
CA PHE A 452 -11.21 9.24 -14.93
C PHE A 452 -12.69 9.25 -15.36
N GLN A 453 -13.11 8.29 -16.18
CA GLN A 453 -14.51 8.07 -16.57
C GLN A 453 -15.18 7.04 -15.66
N LEU A 454 -15.30 7.40 -14.38
CA LEU A 454 -15.66 6.48 -13.30
C LEU A 454 -17.13 6.68 -12.89
N PRO A 455 -17.86 5.62 -12.55
CA PRO A 455 -19.16 5.74 -11.92
C PRO A 455 -19.01 6.30 -10.50
N GLU A 456 -19.87 7.25 -10.13
CA GLU A 456 -19.94 7.81 -8.78
C GLU A 456 -20.71 6.88 -7.84
N GLY A 457 -21.80 6.30 -8.33
CA GLY A 457 -22.57 5.30 -7.63
C GLY A 457 -22.35 3.92 -8.24
N LEU A 458 -22.13 2.90 -7.43
CA LEU A 458 -21.92 1.54 -7.91
C LEU A 458 -22.45 0.50 -6.90
N LEU A 459 -23.27 -0.42 -7.35
CA LEU A 459 -23.84 -1.52 -6.57
C LEU A 459 -23.46 -2.85 -7.24
N MET A 460 -22.96 -3.78 -6.43
CA MET A 460 -22.52 -5.10 -6.84
C MET A 460 -23.37 -6.17 -6.13
N GLU A 461 -23.96 -7.06 -6.92
CA GLU A 461 -24.80 -8.15 -6.44
C GLU A 461 -24.37 -9.48 -7.07
N GLY A 462 -24.54 -10.58 -6.32
CA GLY A 462 -24.31 -11.94 -6.80
C GLY A 462 -25.55 -12.80 -6.60
N TYR A 463 -25.94 -13.57 -7.60
CA TYR A 463 -27.06 -14.49 -7.49
C TYR A 463 -26.57 -15.88 -7.09
N ASP A 464 -26.98 -16.35 -5.92
CA ASP A 464 -26.67 -17.69 -5.45
C ASP A 464 -27.66 -18.70 -6.04
N GLY A 465 -27.16 -19.60 -6.88
CA GLY A 465 -27.93 -20.64 -7.52
C GLY A 465 -28.40 -21.75 -6.58
N ASN A 466 -27.89 -21.81 -5.35
CA ASN A 466 -28.37 -22.76 -4.34
C ASN A 466 -29.63 -22.25 -3.64
N THR A 467 -29.64 -20.99 -3.21
CA THR A 467 -30.78 -20.35 -2.53
C THR A 467 -31.78 -19.70 -3.49
N ALA A 468 -31.38 -19.49 -4.74
CA ALA A 468 -32.14 -18.76 -5.76
C ALA A 468 -32.43 -17.30 -5.40
N GLU A 469 -31.49 -16.65 -4.69
CA GLU A 469 -31.61 -15.27 -4.23
C GLU A 469 -30.50 -14.38 -4.78
N TRP A 470 -30.84 -13.09 -5.00
CA TRP A 470 -29.84 -12.05 -5.20
C TRP A 470 -29.29 -11.64 -3.85
N ILE A 471 -27.98 -11.68 -3.75
CA ILE A 471 -27.25 -11.35 -2.54
C ILE A 471 -26.54 -10.02 -2.80
N TRP A 472 -26.89 -9.05 -1.97
CA TRP A 472 -26.18 -7.78 -1.92
C TRP A 472 -24.75 -8.04 -1.48
N LEU A 473 -23.78 -7.68 -2.32
CA LEU A 473 -22.36 -7.84 -1.99
C LEU A 473 -21.79 -6.54 -1.45
N HIS A 474 -22.05 -5.42 -2.15
CA HIS A 474 -21.66 -4.09 -1.70
C HIS A 474 -22.31 -2.96 -2.52
N GLU A 475 -22.35 -1.75 -1.95
CA GLU A 475 -22.72 -0.52 -2.65
C GLU A 475 -21.76 0.61 -2.29
N PHE A 476 -21.46 1.47 -3.27
CA PHE A 476 -20.58 2.62 -3.19
C PHE A 476 -21.35 3.87 -3.58
N GLY A 477 -21.35 4.88 -2.71
CA GLY A 477 -21.71 6.26 -3.04
C GLY A 477 -20.46 7.12 -3.11
N GLY A 478 -20.34 7.99 -4.11
CA GLY A 478 -19.22 8.92 -4.23
C GLY A 478 -17.89 8.28 -4.65
N ASN A 479 -17.91 7.13 -5.34
CA ASN A 479 -16.72 6.45 -5.82
C ASN A 479 -15.88 7.36 -6.72
N LYS A 480 -14.59 7.47 -6.42
CA LYS A 480 -13.61 8.15 -7.28
C LYS A 480 -12.37 7.31 -7.58
N SER A 481 -12.46 6.00 -7.37
CA SER A 481 -11.39 5.02 -7.65
C SER A 481 -11.56 4.40 -9.03
N SER A 482 -10.45 4.25 -9.77
CA SER A 482 -10.45 3.71 -11.13
C SER A 482 -10.66 2.20 -11.21
N ALA A 483 -10.41 1.50 -10.11
CA ALA A 483 -10.72 0.09 -9.96
C ALA A 483 -11.42 -0.07 -8.62
N VAL A 484 -12.48 -0.87 -8.63
CA VAL A 484 -13.29 -1.19 -7.46
C VAL A 484 -13.43 -2.70 -7.40
N ASN A 485 -13.12 -3.30 -6.26
CA ASN A 485 -13.40 -4.70 -6.01
C ASN A 485 -13.95 -4.90 -4.60
N ILE A 486 -14.73 -5.96 -4.44
CA ILE A 486 -15.39 -6.28 -3.19
C ILE A 486 -15.20 -7.74 -2.88
N SER A 487 -14.97 -8.05 -1.60
CA SER A 487 -15.15 -9.39 -1.07
C SER A 487 -16.58 -9.45 -0.56
N PRO A 488 -17.42 -10.40 -1.00
CA PRO A 488 -18.61 -10.69 -0.24
C PRO A 488 -18.20 -11.20 1.16
N PRO A 489 -19.06 -11.02 2.19
CA PRO A 489 -18.88 -11.66 3.49
C PRO A 489 -18.63 -13.17 3.31
N TYR A 490 -17.79 -13.79 4.14
CA TYR A 490 -17.42 -15.19 3.97
C TYR A 490 -18.69 -16.07 3.82
N SER A 491 -18.73 -16.89 2.76
CA SER A 491 -19.80 -17.86 2.43
C SER A 491 -21.19 -17.33 2.07
N VAL A 492 -21.39 -16.05 1.72
CA VAL A 492 -22.75 -15.63 1.31
C VAL A 492 -23.15 -16.11 -0.10
N VAL A 493 -22.24 -16.21 -1.08
CA VAL A 493 -22.59 -16.68 -2.44
C VAL A 493 -21.86 -17.99 -2.77
N ASP A 494 -22.49 -19.12 -2.46
CA ASP A 494 -21.90 -20.44 -2.62
C ASP A 494 -21.80 -20.90 -4.07
N LYS A 495 -22.85 -20.68 -4.87
CA LYS A 495 -22.89 -21.03 -6.29
C LYS A 495 -23.31 -19.82 -7.12
N CYS A 496 -22.38 -18.91 -7.37
CA CYS A 496 -22.66 -17.71 -8.14
C CYS A 496 -22.93 -18.05 -9.61
N THR A 497 -24.20 -17.95 -10.02
CA THR A 497 -24.64 -18.22 -11.39
C THR A 497 -24.91 -16.94 -12.18
N LYS A 498 -25.09 -15.81 -11.49
CA LYS A 498 -25.18 -14.49 -12.11
C LYS A 498 -24.47 -13.44 -11.26
N LEU A 499 -23.93 -12.42 -11.91
CA LEU A 499 -23.44 -11.21 -11.27
C LEU A 499 -24.19 -10.02 -11.84
N ARG A 500 -24.39 -9.00 -11.01
CA ARG A 500 -24.96 -7.73 -11.44
C ARG A 500 -24.09 -6.57 -11.00
N LEU A 501 -23.81 -5.69 -11.95
CA LEU A 501 -23.21 -4.38 -11.73
C LEU A 501 -24.25 -3.32 -12.05
N THR A 502 -24.64 -2.56 -11.03
CA THR A 502 -25.51 -1.39 -11.15
C THR A 502 -24.67 -0.14 -10.94
N PHE A 503 -24.80 0.88 -11.78
CA PHE A 503 -24.03 2.12 -11.59
C PHE A 503 -24.74 3.36 -12.13
N TYR A 504 -24.38 4.52 -11.57
CA TYR A 504 -24.97 5.82 -11.92
C TYR A 504 -24.00 6.97 -11.64
N GLY A 505 -24.39 8.17 -12.08
CA GLY A 505 -23.60 9.39 -11.87
C GLY A 505 -22.27 9.37 -12.62
N TRP A 506 -21.42 10.33 -12.30
CA TRP A 506 -20.06 10.41 -12.83
C TRP A 506 -19.16 11.20 -11.89
N VAL A 507 -17.87 10.88 -11.89
CA VAL A 507 -16.90 11.68 -11.15
C VAL A 507 -16.60 12.98 -11.92
N LEU A 508 -16.98 14.11 -11.34
CA LEU A 508 -16.58 15.41 -11.86
C LEU A 508 -15.06 15.58 -11.72
N SER A 509 -14.36 15.64 -12.85
CA SER A 509 -12.93 15.94 -12.91
C SER A 509 -12.65 16.91 -14.05
N ALA A 510 -11.54 17.65 -13.97
CA ALA A 510 -11.10 18.55 -15.04
C ALA A 510 -10.90 17.84 -16.40
N LYS A 511 -10.82 16.50 -16.40
CA LYS A 511 -10.61 15.65 -17.59
C LYS A 511 -11.88 14.89 -18.02
N ASN A 512 -12.95 14.90 -17.23
CA ASN A 512 -14.23 14.26 -17.56
C ASN A 512 -15.38 15.27 -17.46
N THR A 513 -15.48 16.16 -18.45
CA THR A 513 -16.55 17.18 -18.54
C THR A 513 -17.81 16.67 -19.22
N GLN A 514 -17.78 15.45 -19.78
CA GLN A 514 -18.82 14.93 -20.67
C GLN A 514 -19.87 14.06 -19.98
N LYS A 515 -19.82 13.91 -18.64
CA LYS A 515 -20.73 13.04 -17.87
C LYS A 515 -20.75 11.60 -18.40
N LYS A 516 -19.56 11.06 -18.67
CA LYS A 516 -19.40 9.71 -19.21
C LYS A 516 -18.76 8.79 -18.20
N VAL A 517 -19.21 7.54 -18.22
CA VAL A 517 -18.63 6.43 -17.48
C VAL A 517 -18.16 5.38 -18.48
N THR A 518 -16.95 4.87 -18.29
CA THR A 518 -16.39 3.78 -19.08
C THR A 518 -16.00 2.66 -18.15
N ILE A 519 -16.51 1.46 -18.40
CA ILE A 519 -16.04 0.24 -17.73
C ILE A 519 -15.16 -0.47 -18.77
N SER A 520 -13.89 -0.70 -18.46
CA SER A 520 -12.98 -1.46 -19.31
C SER A 520 -13.05 -2.96 -19.02
N ARG A 521 -13.25 -3.33 -17.75
CA ARG A 521 -13.19 -4.73 -17.35
C ARG A 521 -14.07 -5.04 -16.16
N LEU A 522 -14.68 -6.23 -16.20
CA LEU A 522 -15.29 -6.89 -15.05
C LEU A 522 -14.46 -8.11 -14.71
N PHE A 523 -14.22 -8.34 -13.43
CA PHE A 523 -13.45 -9.49 -12.97
C PHE A 523 -14.06 -10.10 -11.71
N ALA A 524 -13.86 -11.40 -11.53
CA ALA A 524 -14.29 -12.09 -10.32
C ALA A 524 -13.29 -13.19 -9.95
N THR A 525 -13.23 -13.59 -8.69
CA THR A 525 -12.46 -14.77 -8.29
C THR A 525 -13.29 -15.69 -7.41
N SER A 526 -12.81 -16.92 -7.23
CA SER A 526 -13.45 -17.92 -6.39
C SER A 526 -12.49 -18.41 -5.31
N GLY A 527 -13.02 -18.65 -4.11
CA GLY A 527 -12.26 -19.23 -3.00
C GLY A 527 -12.05 -20.73 -3.15
N ASN A 528 -12.82 -21.39 -4.02
CA ASN A 528 -12.78 -22.85 -4.23
C ASN A 528 -11.83 -23.29 -5.35
N LYS A 529 -11.77 -22.48 -6.40
CA LYS A 529 -11.12 -22.77 -7.67
C LYS A 529 -10.25 -21.58 -8.03
N GLY A 530 -9.03 -21.85 -8.51
CA GLY A 530 -8.29 -20.85 -9.29
C GLY A 530 -9.17 -20.34 -10.43
N GLY A 531 -8.92 -19.12 -10.88
CA GLY A 531 -9.76 -18.55 -11.94
C GLY A 531 -9.62 -19.27 -13.26
N ASN A 532 -10.32 -18.71 -14.24
CA ASN A 532 -10.50 -19.36 -15.52
C ASN A 532 -9.92 -18.48 -16.63
N MET A 533 -8.62 -18.07 -16.56
CA MET A 533 -7.99 -17.67 -17.84
C MET A 533 -8.31 -18.77 -18.81
N TYR A 534 -8.84 -18.39 -19.96
CA TYR A 534 -9.01 -19.30 -21.06
C TYR A 534 -7.63 -19.88 -21.43
N MET A 535 -7.31 -21.00 -20.81
CA MET A 535 -6.79 -22.19 -21.46
C MET A 535 -7.90 -23.22 -21.29
N GLU A 536 -8.33 -23.84 -22.38
CA GLU A 536 -9.47 -24.76 -22.41
C GLU A 536 -9.40 -25.79 -21.27
N ARG A 537 -10.35 -25.69 -20.34
CA ARG A 537 -10.49 -26.60 -19.21
C ARG A 537 -11.22 -27.84 -19.68
N PHE A 538 -10.69 -29.04 -19.42
CA PHE A 538 -11.46 -30.29 -19.59
C PHE A 538 -11.66 -31.06 -18.29
N ALA A 539 -12.83 -31.69 -18.24
CA ALA A 539 -13.37 -32.49 -17.14
C ALA A 539 -12.55 -33.77 -16.89
N SER A 540 -12.54 -34.21 -15.63
CA SER A 540 -11.71 -35.28 -15.08
C SER A 540 -12.09 -36.71 -15.53
N LYS A 541 -12.88 -36.88 -16.59
CA LYS A 541 -13.37 -38.17 -17.08
C LYS A 541 -13.56 -38.10 -18.60
N LEU A 542 -12.94 -39.01 -19.33
CA LEU A 542 -13.32 -39.31 -20.71
C LEU A 542 -14.11 -40.62 -20.70
N GLU A 543 -15.41 -40.53 -20.96
CA GLU A 543 -16.26 -41.70 -21.14
C GLU A 543 -16.11 -42.18 -22.58
N MET A 544 -15.73 -43.43 -22.74
CA MET A 544 -15.59 -44.09 -24.04
C MET A 544 -16.44 -45.35 -24.00
N VAL A 545 -17.01 -45.73 -25.12
CA VAL A 545 -17.62 -47.05 -25.28
C VAL A 545 -16.64 -47.88 -26.08
N ASP A 546 -16.21 -49.02 -25.52
CA ASP A 546 -15.30 -49.91 -26.23
C ASP A 546 -16.02 -50.61 -27.40
N PRO A 547 -15.29 -51.30 -28.30
CA PRO A 547 -15.88 -51.95 -29.48
C PRO A 547 -16.99 -52.98 -29.17
N ASP A 548 -17.10 -53.44 -27.93
CA ASP A 548 -18.13 -54.39 -27.48
C ASP A 548 -19.36 -53.70 -26.87
N GLY A 549 -19.42 -52.36 -26.90
CA GLY A 549 -20.57 -51.59 -26.41
C GLY A 549 -20.54 -51.30 -24.91
N VAL A 550 -19.44 -51.53 -24.21
CA VAL A 550 -19.34 -51.32 -22.76
C VAL A 550 -18.76 -49.93 -22.45
N PRO A 551 -19.45 -49.08 -21.67
CA PRO A 551 -18.91 -47.80 -21.22
C PRO A 551 -17.71 -48.02 -20.29
N ARG A 552 -16.56 -47.44 -20.64
CA ARG A 552 -15.36 -47.39 -19.80
C ARG A 552 -14.93 -45.95 -19.57
N THR A 553 -14.42 -45.71 -18.37
CA THR A 553 -13.85 -44.42 -17.98
C THR A 553 -12.33 -44.55 -17.92
N LEU A 554 -11.61 -43.77 -18.73
CA LEU A 554 -10.16 -43.63 -18.60
C LEU A 554 -9.85 -42.63 -17.46
N VAL A 555 -9.00 -43.07 -16.52
CA VAL A 555 -8.50 -42.24 -15.41
C VAL A 555 -6.97 -42.30 -15.41
N MET A 556 -6.30 -41.18 -15.13
CA MET A 556 -4.84 -41.15 -15.00
C MET A 556 -4.42 -41.68 -13.62
N GLY A 557 -3.54 -42.68 -13.62
CA GLY A 557 -2.91 -43.19 -12.39
C GLY A 557 -1.76 -42.30 -11.91
N ALA A 558 -1.43 -42.36 -10.61
CA ALA A 558 -0.43 -41.53 -9.94
C ALA A 558 1.02 -41.65 -10.47
N ASN A 559 1.28 -42.56 -11.40
CA ASN A 559 2.57 -42.80 -12.03
C ASN A 559 2.66 -42.29 -13.48
N GLY A 560 1.67 -41.52 -13.94
CA GLY A 560 1.66 -40.96 -15.30
C GLY A 560 1.42 -42.00 -16.40
N GLN A 561 0.96 -43.20 -16.07
CA GLN A 561 0.50 -44.20 -17.03
C GLN A 561 -1.03 -44.24 -17.09
N LEU A 562 -1.56 -44.55 -18.28
CA LEU A 562 -2.97 -44.83 -18.50
C LEU A 562 -3.30 -46.17 -17.83
N GLY A 563 -4.09 -46.17 -16.77
CA GLY A 563 -4.42 -47.37 -16.01
C GLY A 563 -5.80 -47.29 -15.35
N ALA A 564 -6.54 -48.40 -15.39
CA ALA A 564 -7.87 -48.50 -14.81
C ALA A 564 -7.82 -48.43 -13.27
N GLY A 565 -8.37 -47.35 -12.71
CA GLY A 565 -8.94 -47.22 -11.35
C GLY A 565 -8.11 -47.66 -10.13
N GLY A 566 -7.71 -46.69 -9.29
CA GLY A 566 -7.25 -46.95 -7.91
C GLY A 566 -6.75 -45.69 -7.18
N ALA A 567 -7.34 -45.42 -6.02
CA ALA A 567 -7.27 -44.24 -5.14
C ALA A 567 -5.91 -43.51 -4.86
N ALA A 568 -6.04 -42.17 -4.79
CA ALA A 568 -5.58 -41.19 -3.78
C ALA A 568 -4.11 -40.64 -3.71
N SER A 569 -4.05 -39.31 -3.87
CA SER A 569 -3.35 -38.28 -3.04
C SER A 569 -1.81 -38.26 -2.93
N ASN A 570 -1.13 -37.20 -3.44
CA ASN A 570 -0.92 -35.92 -2.73
C ASN A 570 -0.09 -34.88 -3.55
N THR A 571 -0.65 -33.68 -3.69
CA THR A 571 -0.08 -32.31 -3.67
C THR A 571 1.40 -32.04 -4.04
N VAL A 572 1.63 -31.25 -5.10
CA VAL A 572 2.48 -30.03 -5.07
C VAL A 572 1.86 -28.96 -5.97
N SER A 573 1.45 -27.86 -5.38
CA SER A 573 1.01 -26.62 -6.03
C SER A 573 2.20 -25.83 -6.57
N SER A 574 2.12 -25.31 -7.80
CA SER A 574 2.93 -24.18 -8.23
C SER A 574 2.04 -22.95 -8.37
N SER A 575 1.94 -22.18 -7.29
CA SER A 575 1.35 -20.84 -7.23
C SER A 575 2.29 -19.81 -7.86
N LEU A 576 1.81 -18.92 -8.74
CA LEU A 576 2.57 -17.73 -9.18
C LEU A 576 1.63 -16.51 -9.42
N PRO A 577 1.95 -15.30 -8.88
CA PRO A 577 1.24 -14.00 -9.09
C PRO A 577 1.41 -13.41 -10.50
N PRO A 578 0.38 -12.72 -11.06
CA PRO A 578 0.42 -11.47 -11.92
C PRO A 578 -0.01 -10.05 -11.37
N THR A 579 -0.04 -9.05 -12.28
CA THR A 579 0.28 -7.62 -12.05
C THR A 579 -0.79 -6.56 -12.33
N GLN A 580 -0.73 -5.43 -11.60
CA GLN A 580 -1.42 -4.16 -11.91
C GLN A 580 -0.69 -3.28 -12.96
N SER A 581 -1.45 -2.48 -13.71
CA SER A 581 -0.95 -1.55 -14.75
C SER A 581 0.06 -0.51 -14.23
N GLY A 582 1.10 -0.21 -15.02
CA GLY A 582 2.10 0.83 -14.75
C GLY A 582 3.16 0.53 -13.68
N LYS A 583 3.19 -0.70 -13.13
CA LYS A 583 4.24 -1.13 -12.19
C LYS A 583 5.27 -2.00 -12.91
N PRO A 584 6.58 -1.86 -12.61
CA PRO A 584 7.63 -2.77 -13.09
C PRO A 584 7.54 -4.08 -12.30
N GLN A 585 6.54 -4.89 -12.58
CA GLN A 585 6.37 -6.19 -11.95
C GLN A 585 5.99 -7.20 -13.04
N MET A 586 6.87 -8.18 -13.26
CA MET A 586 6.59 -9.41 -14.01
C MET A 586 6.51 -10.51 -12.98
N ILE A 587 5.40 -11.24 -12.91
CA ILE A 587 5.16 -12.06 -11.72
C ILE A 587 5.11 -13.57 -12.01
N GLY A 588 5.06 -13.93 -13.29
CA GLY A 588 5.50 -15.25 -13.76
C GLY A 588 6.07 -15.21 -15.18
N ASN A 589 6.62 -16.34 -15.62
CA ASN A 589 7.18 -16.50 -16.97
C ASN A 589 6.11 -16.43 -18.08
N GLN A 590 4.85 -16.54 -17.69
CA GLN A 590 3.65 -16.52 -18.53
C GLN A 590 3.08 -15.12 -18.78
N ASP A 591 3.73 -14.05 -18.29
CA ASP A 591 3.39 -12.67 -18.65
C ASP A 591 4.42 -12.06 -19.63
N ASP A 592 5.44 -12.84 -19.98
CA ASP A 592 6.58 -12.41 -20.78
C ASP A 592 6.25 -12.48 -22.27
N VAL A 593 5.95 -11.33 -22.86
CA VAL A 593 5.68 -11.24 -24.30
C VAL A 593 6.94 -11.39 -25.15
N LEU A 594 8.14 -11.47 -24.56
CA LEU A 594 9.41 -11.74 -25.25
C LEU A 594 9.86 -13.20 -25.12
N ALA A 595 9.09 -14.06 -24.45
CA ALA A 595 9.42 -15.47 -24.35
C ALA A 595 9.54 -16.09 -25.76
N ASN A 596 10.64 -16.81 -26.00
CA ASN A 596 10.95 -17.42 -27.30
C ASN A 596 10.89 -16.43 -28.48
N LEU A 597 11.28 -15.17 -28.25
CA LEU A 597 11.37 -14.11 -29.27
C LEU A 597 11.87 -14.58 -30.65
N PRO A 598 12.92 -15.43 -30.79
CA PRO A 598 13.45 -15.82 -32.10
C PRO A 598 12.48 -16.59 -33.00
N SER A 599 11.36 -17.08 -32.46
CA SER A 599 10.34 -17.80 -33.22
C SER A 599 9.35 -16.90 -33.96
N TRP A 600 9.23 -15.64 -33.55
CA TRP A 600 8.22 -14.71 -34.08
C TRP A 600 8.76 -13.29 -34.35
N ALA A 601 9.95 -12.96 -33.87
CA ALA A 601 10.66 -11.71 -34.13
C ALA A 601 12.17 -11.95 -34.30
N THR A 602 12.86 -10.95 -34.85
CA THR A 602 14.32 -11.01 -35.07
C THR A 602 15.07 -10.21 -34.03
N TYR A 603 16.30 -10.62 -33.73
CA TYR A 603 17.18 -9.87 -32.84
C TYR A 603 18.63 -9.90 -33.37
N THR A 604 19.43 -8.91 -32.97
CA THR A 604 20.87 -8.84 -33.23
C THR A 604 21.62 -8.56 -31.94
N VAL A 605 22.86 -9.06 -31.85
CA VAL A 605 23.78 -8.80 -30.74
C VAL A 605 25.12 -8.41 -31.35
N ASN A 606 25.68 -7.27 -30.95
CA ASN A 606 26.90 -6.74 -31.57
C ASN A 606 28.20 -7.41 -31.08
N LEU A 607 28.23 -7.92 -29.84
CA LEU A 607 29.39 -8.58 -29.27
C LEU A 607 29.27 -10.10 -29.38
N ALA A 608 30.40 -10.76 -29.60
CA ALA A 608 30.48 -12.21 -29.58
C ALA A 608 30.27 -12.73 -28.14
N LYS A 609 29.48 -13.80 -28.00
CA LYS A 609 29.31 -14.51 -26.72
C LYS A 609 30.62 -15.17 -26.28
N ALA A 610 30.91 -15.06 -24.99
CA ALA A 610 31.99 -15.74 -24.31
C ALA A 610 31.62 -17.17 -23.88
N ALA A 611 30.35 -17.39 -23.48
CA ALA A 611 29.80 -18.70 -23.14
C ALA A 611 28.25 -18.66 -23.21
N GLY A 612 27.62 -19.84 -23.19
CA GLY A 612 26.17 -19.97 -23.39
C GLY A 612 25.75 -19.69 -24.84
N GLU A 613 24.45 -19.49 -25.05
CA GLU A 613 23.84 -19.29 -26.38
C GLU A 613 22.90 -18.08 -26.38
N HIS A 614 22.89 -17.27 -27.44
CA HIS A 614 22.05 -16.07 -27.50
C HIS A 614 20.55 -16.37 -27.35
N ILE A 615 20.10 -17.53 -27.84
CA ILE A 615 18.71 -17.95 -27.72
C ILE A 615 18.26 -18.14 -26.26
N ASN A 616 19.21 -18.38 -25.35
CA ASN A 616 18.94 -18.60 -23.93
C ASN A 616 18.41 -17.34 -23.24
N MET A 617 18.69 -16.15 -23.76
CA MET A 617 18.18 -14.89 -23.21
C MET A 617 16.65 -14.77 -23.30
N TRP A 618 16.01 -15.62 -24.11
CA TRP A 618 14.56 -15.68 -24.33
C TRP A 618 13.94 -16.98 -23.79
N ASP A 619 14.72 -17.79 -23.07
CA ASP A 619 14.29 -19.04 -22.48
C ASP A 619 13.72 -18.78 -21.07
N ILE A 620 12.69 -19.53 -20.71
CA ILE A 620 12.07 -19.47 -19.39
C ILE A 620 12.86 -20.24 -18.33
N ARG A 621 13.83 -21.07 -18.74
CA ARG A 621 14.70 -21.83 -17.84
C ARG A 621 15.73 -20.92 -17.20
N ALA A 622 15.62 -20.76 -15.88
CA ALA A 622 16.45 -19.85 -15.10
C ALA A 622 17.96 -20.15 -15.11
N GLU A 623 18.40 -21.34 -15.54
CA GLU A 623 19.83 -21.71 -15.58
C GLU A 623 20.50 -21.44 -16.93
N ASN A 624 19.72 -21.11 -17.96
CA ASN A 624 20.22 -20.83 -19.29
C ASN A 624 20.70 -19.38 -19.40
N PHE A 625 21.82 -19.16 -20.08
CA PHE A 625 22.40 -17.83 -20.20
C PHE A 625 23.15 -17.61 -21.53
N ALA A 626 23.46 -16.34 -21.80
CA ALA A 626 24.53 -15.90 -22.68
C ALA A 626 25.44 -14.94 -21.89
N SER A 627 26.75 -15.17 -21.92
CA SER A 627 27.71 -14.31 -21.22
C SER A 627 28.67 -13.63 -22.18
N TYR A 628 29.15 -12.45 -21.81
CA TYR A 628 30.00 -11.59 -22.64
C TYR A 628 31.18 -11.07 -21.82
N ASN A 629 32.37 -11.10 -22.41
CA ASN A 629 33.57 -10.58 -21.74
C ASN A 629 33.67 -9.06 -21.93
N THR A 630 33.88 -8.36 -20.83
CA THR A 630 34.41 -6.99 -20.80
C THR A 630 33.66 -5.94 -21.64
N PRO A 631 32.32 -5.82 -21.56
CA PRO A 631 31.63 -4.70 -22.18
C PRO A 631 32.06 -3.39 -21.51
N THR A 632 32.43 -2.39 -22.31
CA THR A 632 32.92 -1.07 -21.84
C THR A 632 32.05 0.04 -22.42
N VAL A 633 32.20 1.28 -21.95
CA VAL A 633 31.50 2.43 -22.55
C VAL A 633 31.89 2.63 -24.02
N ALA A 634 33.16 2.39 -24.37
CA ALA A 634 33.66 2.51 -25.75
C ALA A 634 33.28 1.33 -26.66
N SER A 635 33.00 0.16 -26.07
CA SER A 635 32.57 -1.05 -26.77
C SER A 635 31.49 -1.77 -25.94
N PRO A 636 30.25 -1.28 -25.94
CA PRO A 636 29.17 -1.82 -25.13
C PRO A 636 28.56 -3.06 -25.76
N LEU A 637 27.90 -3.88 -24.94
CA LEU A 637 27.01 -4.93 -25.41
C LEU A 637 25.68 -4.30 -25.83
N ILE A 638 25.30 -4.47 -27.09
CA ILE A 638 24.07 -3.96 -27.70
C ILE A 638 23.25 -5.14 -28.18
N ILE A 639 22.02 -5.24 -27.67
CA ILE A 639 21.02 -6.22 -28.08
C ILE A 639 19.86 -5.45 -28.69
N GLU A 640 19.58 -5.66 -29.97
CA GLU A 640 18.51 -4.99 -30.71
C GLU A 640 17.46 -6.02 -31.13
N MET A 641 16.22 -5.81 -30.73
CA MET A 641 15.05 -6.61 -31.09
C MET A 641 14.20 -5.84 -32.11
N ASP A 642 13.73 -6.53 -33.14
CA ASP A 642 12.93 -5.95 -34.22
C ASP A 642 11.56 -6.64 -34.34
N PHE A 643 10.52 -5.85 -34.10
CA PHE A 643 9.11 -6.21 -34.13
C PHE A 643 8.38 -5.52 -35.29
N THR A 644 9.09 -5.03 -36.31
CA THR A 644 8.50 -4.21 -37.38
C THR A 644 7.34 -4.92 -38.10
N ALA A 645 7.41 -6.24 -38.23
CA ALA A 645 6.35 -7.05 -38.82
C ALA A 645 5.12 -7.20 -37.92
N ASN A 646 5.30 -7.26 -36.60
CA ASN A 646 4.26 -7.49 -35.59
C ASN A 646 4.56 -6.64 -34.34
N PRO A 647 4.19 -5.35 -34.32
CA PRO A 647 4.57 -4.45 -33.24
C PRO A 647 3.97 -4.88 -31.90
N LEU A 648 4.76 -4.81 -30.84
CA LEU A 648 4.29 -5.06 -29.48
C LEU A 648 3.32 -3.95 -29.08
N SER A 649 2.07 -4.33 -28.83
CA SER A 649 1.02 -3.38 -28.47
C SER A 649 0.93 -3.24 -26.95
N PHE A 650 0.69 -2.03 -26.44
CA PHE A 650 0.43 -1.74 -25.02
C PHE A 650 1.47 -2.33 -24.06
N VAL A 651 2.75 -2.12 -24.34
CA VAL A 651 3.84 -2.54 -23.44
C VAL A 651 3.75 -1.74 -22.15
N GLU A 652 3.89 -2.41 -21.01
CA GLU A 652 3.79 -1.85 -19.66
C GLU A 652 5.13 -1.86 -18.91
N SER A 653 6.00 -2.83 -19.20
CA SER A 653 7.35 -2.91 -18.64
C SER A 653 8.34 -3.60 -19.56
N LEU A 654 9.61 -3.27 -19.39
CA LEU A 654 10.76 -3.89 -20.06
C LEU A 654 11.79 -4.29 -19.01
N GLY A 655 12.52 -5.38 -19.20
CA GLY A 655 13.56 -5.77 -18.26
C GLY A 655 14.61 -6.73 -18.80
N VAL A 656 15.72 -6.78 -18.07
CA VAL A 656 16.83 -7.71 -18.26
C VAL A 656 17.22 -8.31 -16.91
N ALA A 657 17.34 -9.63 -16.85
CA ALA A 657 17.86 -10.37 -15.72
C ALA A 657 19.26 -10.91 -16.04
N MET A 658 20.18 -10.54 -15.19
CA MET A 658 21.57 -10.96 -15.15
C MET A 658 21.75 -11.95 -14.00
N GLN A 659 22.85 -12.71 -14.01
CA GLN A 659 23.00 -13.85 -13.10
C GLN A 659 24.39 -13.99 -12.51
N TRP A 660 24.43 -14.64 -11.34
CA TRP A 660 25.65 -15.05 -10.62
C TRP A 660 26.58 -13.87 -10.29
N GLY A 661 25.99 -12.70 -10.02
CA GLY A 661 26.74 -11.47 -9.73
C GLY A 661 27.54 -10.91 -10.91
N GLU A 662 27.38 -11.45 -12.12
CA GLU A 662 27.99 -10.97 -13.36
C GLU A 662 27.04 -9.96 -14.05
N SER A 663 26.75 -8.85 -13.38
CA SER A 663 25.84 -7.79 -13.85
C SER A 663 26.56 -6.58 -14.44
N ALA A 664 25.84 -5.84 -15.28
CA ALA A 664 26.31 -4.59 -15.87
C ALA A 664 26.08 -3.40 -14.93
N LYS A 665 27.04 -2.46 -14.90
CA LYS A 665 26.91 -1.20 -14.15
C LYS A 665 26.02 -0.20 -14.86
N ASN A 666 26.09 -0.14 -16.19
CA ASN A 666 25.28 0.78 -16.97
C ASN A 666 24.32 -0.02 -17.86
N VAL A 667 23.03 0.28 -17.75
CA VAL A 667 21.93 -0.39 -18.47
C VAL A 667 21.04 0.67 -19.10
N LYS A 668 21.00 0.72 -20.43
CA LYS A 668 20.19 1.67 -21.19
C LYS A 668 19.18 0.94 -22.08
N PHE A 669 17.92 1.31 -21.96
CA PHE A 669 16.81 0.86 -22.80
C PHE A 669 16.41 1.97 -23.77
N GLU A 670 16.31 1.63 -25.05
CA GLU A 670 15.87 2.52 -26.12
C GLU A 670 14.80 1.81 -26.96
N VAL A 671 13.83 2.56 -27.49
CA VAL A 671 12.72 1.99 -28.26
C VAL A 671 12.34 2.83 -29.47
N VAL A 672 11.71 2.19 -30.46
CA VAL A 672 11.09 2.83 -31.63
C VAL A 672 9.56 2.66 -31.54
N LYS A 673 8.81 3.76 -31.54
CA LYS A 673 7.34 3.76 -31.32
C LYS A 673 6.49 3.83 -32.58
N THR A 674 7.10 4.14 -33.72
CA THR A 674 6.45 4.25 -35.02
C THR A 674 7.22 3.46 -36.05
N SER A 675 6.55 2.86 -37.03
CA SER A 675 7.22 2.15 -38.12
C SER A 675 8.26 3.04 -38.80
N GLY A 676 9.51 2.56 -38.92
CA GLY A 676 10.63 3.32 -39.48
C GLY A 676 11.10 4.53 -38.65
N GLY A 677 10.63 4.70 -37.41
CA GLY A 677 11.00 5.81 -36.54
C GLY A 677 12.41 5.72 -35.95
N ALA A 678 12.87 6.81 -35.33
CA ALA A 678 14.15 6.85 -34.62
C ALA A 678 14.05 6.24 -33.20
N TYR A 679 15.20 5.81 -32.66
CA TYR A 679 15.30 5.38 -31.27
C TYR A 679 15.06 6.56 -30.32
N SER A 680 14.27 6.31 -29.28
CA SER A 680 14.08 7.21 -28.14
C SER A 680 14.51 6.47 -26.86
N VAL A 681 15.17 7.18 -25.94
CA VAL A 681 15.57 6.59 -24.66
C VAL A 681 14.33 6.30 -23.82
N ALA A 682 14.15 5.03 -23.45
CA ALA A 682 13.13 4.60 -22.51
C ALA A 682 13.61 4.78 -21.07
N LYS A 683 14.85 4.37 -20.78
CA LYS A 683 15.52 4.61 -19.50
C LYS A 683 17.04 4.47 -19.68
N ASP A 684 17.80 5.30 -18.97
CA ASP A 684 19.25 5.19 -18.85
C ASP A 684 19.59 5.05 -17.36
N ILE A 685 20.27 3.96 -16.99
CA ILE A 685 20.60 3.59 -15.61
C ILE A 685 22.11 3.46 -15.52
N THR A 686 22.72 4.23 -14.64
CA THR A 686 24.15 4.20 -14.35
C THR A 686 24.40 3.76 -12.91
N GLY A 687 25.50 3.04 -12.67
CA GLY A 687 25.85 2.55 -11.33
C GLY A 687 24.91 1.47 -10.77
N ASN A 688 24.28 0.68 -11.62
CA ASN A 688 23.44 -0.46 -11.24
C ASN A 688 24.26 -1.49 -10.44
N THR A 689 23.73 -1.93 -9.30
CA THR A 689 24.29 -3.03 -8.48
C THR A 689 23.41 -4.28 -8.48
N ASP A 690 22.23 -4.21 -9.09
CA ASP A 690 21.24 -5.29 -9.05
C ASP A 690 21.42 -6.25 -10.23
N ASP A 691 21.09 -7.52 -9.98
CA ASP A 691 21.09 -8.55 -11.01
C ASP A 691 19.85 -8.48 -11.91
N VAL A 692 18.78 -7.78 -11.50
CA VAL A 692 17.57 -7.61 -12.31
C VAL A 692 17.26 -6.14 -12.47
N VAL A 693 17.20 -5.69 -13.73
CA VAL A 693 16.81 -4.32 -14.06
C VAL A 693 15.51 -4.36 -14.82
N GLN A 694 14.43 -3.88 -14.20
CA GLN A 694 13.10 -3.75 -14.80
C GLN A 694 12.62 -2.30 -14.71
N ILE A 695 12.11 -1.79 -15.82
CA ILE A 695 11.57 -0.43 -15.93
C ILE A 695 10.08 -0.48 -16.21
N ALA A 696 9.32 0.41 -15.58
CA ALA A 696 7.96 0.71 -16.03
C ALA A 696 8.08 1.55 -17.30
N TYR A 697 7.48 1.08 -18.39
CA TYR A 697 7.57 1.77 -19.66
C TYR A 697 6.30 1.54 -20.48
N ARG A 698 5.53 2.62 -20.66
CA ARG A 698 4.26 2.58 -21.38
C ARG A 698 4.40 3.04 -22.82
N ALA A 699 4.00 2.17 -23.75
CA ALA A 699 3.89 2.51 -25.16
C ALA A 699 2.75 1.72 -25.84
N SER A 700 1.92 2.42 -26.60
CA SER A 700 0.80 1.83 -27.35
C SER A 700 1.28 0.88 -28.46
N ALA A 701 2.44 1.16 -29.05
CA ALA A 701 3.11 0.30 -30.01
C ALA A 701 4.64 0.42 -29.88
N ILE A 702 5.35 -0.70 -29.94
CA ILE A 702 6.81 -0.77 -30.02
C ILE A 702 7.22 -1.60 -31.23
N TYR A 703 8.01 -0.99 -32.11
CA TYR A 703 8.53 -1.61 -33.33
C TYR A 703 9.94 -2.13 -33.16
N LYS A 704 10.75 -1.53 -32.28
CA LYS A 704 12.10 -2.02 -31.94
C LYS A 704 12.42 -1.72 -30.49
N ILE A 705 13.22 -2.59 -29.87
CA ILE A 705 13.82 -2.38 -28.55
C ILE A 705 15.32 -2.55 -28.68
N LYS A 706 16.09 -1.70 -27.99
CA LYS A 706 17.54 -1.77 -27.91
C LYS A 706 17.96 -1.69 -26.45
N ILE A 707 18.77 -2.67 -26.03
CA ILE A 707 19.35 -2.73 -24.69
C ILE A 707 20.86 -2.58 -24.85
N THR A 708 21.43 -1.55 -24.21
CA THR A 708 22.87 -1.29 -24.18
C THR A 708 23.39 -1.53 -22.76
N LEU A 709 24.34 -2.45 -22.61
CA LEU A 709 24.98 -2.80 -21.35
C LEU A 709 26.47 -2.45 -21.42
N SER A 710 26.99 -1.72 -20.44
CA SER A 710 28.42 -1.40 -20.35
C SER A 710 28.91 -1.36 -18.92
N GLU A 711 30.20 -1.64 -18.78
CA GLU A 711 30.89 -1.80 -17.49
C GLU A 711 30.33 -2.94 -16.64
N VAL A 712 31.19 -3.55 -15.83
CA VAL A 712 30.87 -4.77 -15.07
C VAL A 712 30.97 -4.52 -13.57
N ASN A 713 30.07 -5.12 -12.81
CA ASN A 713 30.14 -5.12 -11.35
C ASN A 713 31.21 -6.07 -10.83
N ASN A 714 31.28 -7.28 -11.39
CA ASN A 714 32.27 -8.27 -11.01
C ASN A 714 33.58 -8.07 -11.77
N THR A 715 34.54 -7.40 -11.12
CA THR A 715 35.89 -7.15 -11.66
C THR A 715 36.80 -8.38 -11.64
N THR A 716 36.41 -9.45 -10.93
CA THR A 716 37.16 -10.71 -10.90
C THR A 716 36.89 -11.54 -12.15
N THR A 717 35.63 -11.62 -12.60
CA THR A 717 35.28 -12.37 -13.82
C THR A 717 35.24 -11.50 -15.07
N ASN A 718 35.11 -10.18 -14.91
CA ASN A 718 35.00 -9.19 -15.99
C ASN A 718 33.94 -9.54 -17.04
N ARG A 719 32.76 -9.99 -16.58
CA ARG A 719 31.69 -10.49 -17.44
C ARG A 719 30.35 -9.86 -17.14
N VAL A 720 29.52 -9.80 -18.19
CA VAL A 720 28.06 -9.66 -18.05
C VAL A 720 27.43 -10.97 -18.50
N LYS A 721 26.58 -11.55 -17.65
CA LYS A 721 25.82 -12.75 -17.94
C LYS A 721 24.35 -12.43 -17.97
N ILE A 722 23.73 -12.59 -19.13
CA ILE A 722 22.30 -12.38 -19.33
C ILE A 722 21.62 -13.73 -19.24
N GLY A 723 20.79 -13.88 -18.20
CA GLY A 723 19.90 -15.02 -18.04
C GLY A 723 18.58 -14.83 -18.77
N ARG A 724 18.09 -13.59 -18.86
CA ARG A 724 16.80 -13.31 -19.48
C ARG A 724 16.62 -11.87 -19.93
N ILE A 725 15.85 -11.67 -21.00
CA ILE A 725 15.25 -10.39 -21.38
C ILE A 725 13.74 -10.61 -21.50
N PHE A 726 12.96 -9.69 -20.93
CA PHE A 726 11.52 -9.85 -20.77
C PHE A 726 10.75 -8.54 -20.93
N ALA A 727 9.47 -8.63 -21.26
CA ALA A 727 8.54 -7.50 -21.28
C ALA A 727 7.12 -7.94 -20.93
N THR A 728 6.30 -7.00 -20.47
CA THR A 728 4.87 -7.23 -20.22
C THR A 728 3.99 -6.34 -21.10
N SER A 729 2.81 -6.82 -21.48
CA SER A 729 1.82 -6.07 -22.26
C SER A 729 0.44 -6.13 -21.60
N GLY A 730 -0.32 -5.04 -21.70
CA GLY A 730 -1.73 -4.97 -21.31
C GLY A 730 -2.71 -5.57 -22.33
N LYS A 731 -2.24 -5.99 -23.51
CA LYS A 731 -3.08 -6.49 -24.61
C LYS A 731 -2.56 -7.73 -25.33
N SER A 732 -1.25 -7.85 -25.52
CA SER A 732 -0.66 -9.00 -26.20
C SER A 732 -0.67 -10.21 -25.26
N GLU A 733 -1.25 -11.32 -25.72
CA GLU A 733 -1.22 -12.59 -25.01
C GLU A 733 0.23 -13.10 -24.93
N ALA A 734 0.62 -13.63 -23.77
CA ALA A 734 1.95 -14.21 -23.63
C ALA A 734 2.05 -15.53 -24.41
N THR A 735 3.18 -15.74 -25.06
CA THR A 735 3.44 -16.95 -25.84
C THR A 735 4.16 -17.98 -24.97
N ALA A 736 3.45 -18.95 -24.40
CA ALA A 736 4.05 -20.09 -23.73
C ALA A 736 4.44 -21.19 -24.74
N PHE A 737 5.62 -21.81 -24.59
CA PHE A 737 6.10 -22.90 -25.46
C PHE A 737 6.62 -24.11 -24.64
N ILE A 738 6.66 -25.27 -25.29
CA ILE A 738 7.13 -26.55 -24.73
C ILE A 738 8.62 -26.76 -25.03
N PRO A 739 9.48 -26.98 -24.04
CA PRO A 739 10.92 -27.09 -24.27
C PRO A 739 11.29 -28.22 -25.25
N ARG A 740 12.29 -27.98 -26.11
CA ARG A 740 12.79 -28.94 -27.12
C ARG A 740 13.44 -30.21 -26.54
N HIS A 741 13.53 -30.34 -25.22
CA HIS A 741 14.21 -31.43 -24.52
C HIS A 741 13.26 -32.50 -23.94
N GLY A 742 12.00 -32.51 -24.39
CA GLY A 742 11.01 -33.44 -23.88
C GLY A 742 10.37 -32.90 -22.59
N GLY A 743 9.06 -32.79 -22.65
CA GLY A 743 8.15 -32.41 -21.57
C GLY A 743 6.74 -32.74 -22.04
N ASN A 744 5.84 -33.09 -21.12
CA ASN A 744 4.49 -33.47 -21.48
C ASN A 744 3.68 -32.21 -21.83
N MET A 745 3.03 -32.23 -22.99
CA MET A 745 1.96 -31.32 -23.36
C MET A 745 0.66 -31.86 -22.80
N TYR A 746 -0.10 -31.02 -22.10
CA TYR A 746 -1.46 -31.36 -21.69
C TYR A 746 -2.42 -30.33 -22.34
N GLY A 747 -3.39 -30.82 -23.13
CA GLY A 747 -4.35 -30.00 -23.89
C GLY A 747 -4.33 -30.26 -25.41
N PRO A 748 -5.35 -29.83 -26.19
CA PRO A 748 -5.34 -29.92 -27.65
C PRO A 748 -4.37 -28.93 -28.29
N LEU A 749 -3.78 -29.34 -29.43
CA LEU A 749 -2.86 -28.55 -30.26
C LEU A 749 -3.64 -27.77 -31.33
N GLY A 750 -3.54 -26.45 -31.32
CA GLY A 750 -4.04 -25.60 -32.42
C GLY A 750 -3.14 -25.70 -33.66
N ILE A 751 -3.71 -26.06 -34.80
CA ILE A 751 -2.99 -26.21 -36.08
C ILE A 751 -3.40 -25.05 -37.00
N ALA A 752 -2.42 -24.36 -37.60
CA ALA A 752 -2.68 -23.17 -38.40
C ALA A 752 -3.66 -23.45 -39.56
N LYS A 753 -4.68 -22.60 -39.66
CA LYS A 753 -5.80 -22.73 -40.61
C LYS A 753 -5.44 -22.09 -41.96
N VAL A 754 -5.69 -22.81 -43.05
CA VAL A 754 -5.57 -22.30 -44.41
C VAL A 754 -6.78 -22.70 -45.27
N THR A 755 -7.13 -21.90 -46.26
CA THR A 755 -8.19 -22.24 -47.23
C THR A 755 -7.67 -23.18 -48.32
N THR A 756 -6.37 -23.15 -48.60
CA THR A 756 -5.66 -24.03 -49.52
C THR A 756 -4.22 -24.25 -49.03
N LEU A 757 -3.62 -25.39 -49.34
CA LEU A 757 -2.22 -25.65 -49.00
C LEU A 757 -1.27 -24.77 -49.83
N PRO A 758 -0.29 -24.08 -49.22
CA PRO A 758 0.78 -23.43 -49.95
C PRO A 758 1.72 -24.47 -50.59
N THR A 759 2.56 -24.07 -51.54
CA THR A 759 3.57 -25.00 -52.12
C THR A 759 4.52 -25.50 -51.03
N ALA A 760 4.61 -26.83 -50.88
CA ALA A 760 5.50 -27.45 -49.89
C ALA A 760 6.96 -27.04 -50.13
N SER A 761 7.65 -26.61 -49.08
CA SER A 761 9.04 -26.12 -49.16
C SER A 761 9.77 -26.32 -47.84
N ALA A 762 11.08 -26.05 -47.83
CA ALA A 762 11.90 -26.10 -46.63
C ALA A 762 11.37 -25.19 -45.50
N ALA A 763 10.72 -24.06 -45.84
CA ALA A 763 10.15 -23.13 -44.87
C ALA A 763 8.98 -23.74 -44.08
N TYR A 764 8.27 -24.71 -44.68
CA TYR A 764 7.12 -25.38 -44.06
C TYR A 764 7.46 -26.75 -43.47
N ARG A 765 8.72 -27.20 -43.54
CA ARG A 765 9.13 -28.54 -43.05
C ARG A 765 8.73 -28.75 -41.59
N GLY A 766 7.96 -29.80 -41.32
CA GLY A 766 7.49 -30.16 -39.99
C GLY A 766 6.31 -29.33 -39.47
N GLN A 767 5.85 -28.33 -40.23
CA GLN A 767 4.65 -27.57 -39.89
C GLN A 767 3.40 -28.38 -40.22
N MET A 768 2.38 -28.23 -39.37
CA MET A 768 1.05 -28.79 -39.59
C MET A 768 0.08 -27.68 -40.00
N LEU A 769 -0.79 -27.94 -40.97
CA LEU A 769 -1.84 -27.04 -41.43
C LEU A 769 -3.20 -27.74 -41.45
N ARG A 770 -4.26 -27.04 -41.02
CA ARG A 770 -5.65 -27.47 -41.17
C ARG A 770 -6.26 -26.76 -42.38
N VAL A 771 -6.72 -27.54 -43.36
CA VAL A 771 -7.53 -27.07 -44.48
C VAL A 771 -8.99 -27.25 -44.10
N GLU A 772 -9.73 -26.14 -44.05
CA GLU A 772 -11.16 -26.21 -43.75
C GLU A 772 -11.99 -26.60 -44.97
N GLY A 773 -12.90 -27.55 -44.78
CA GLY A 773 -13.87 -27.91 -45.80
C GLY A 773 -14.97 -26.84 -45.93
N GLY A 774 -15.52 -26.69 -47.14
CA GLY A 774 -16.78 -25.96 -47.32
C GLY A 774 -17.97 -26.73 -46.71
N THR A 775 -19.19 -26.23 -46.91
CA THR A 775 -20.41 -26.92 -46.47
C THR A 775 -20.41 -28.39 -46.93
N SER A 776 -20.56 -29.32 -45.98
CA SER A 776 -20.55 -30.77 -46.22
C SER A 776 -19.21 -31.38 -46.66
N VAL A 777 -18.09 -30.68 -46.47
CA VAL A 777 -16.74 -31.21 -46.67
C VAL A 777 -16.01 -31.25 -45.32
N ALA A 778 -15.40 -32.38 -44.98
CA ALA A 778 -14.64 -32.52 -43.74
C ALA A 778 -13.32 -31.72 -43.78
N ASP A 779 -12.95 -31.16 -42.62
CA ASP A 779 -11.64 -30.56 -42.41
C ASP A 779 -10.53 -31.62 -42.54
N LYS A 780 -9.37 -31.19 -43.04
CA LYS A 780 -8.21 -32.06 -43.22
C LYS A 780 -6.98 -31.46 -42.58
N ILE A 781 -6.16 -32.30 -41.95
CA ILE A 781 -4.89 -31.89 -41.35
C ILE A 781 -3.75 -32.45 -42.19
N TYR A 782 -2.78 -31.60 -42.51
CA TYR A 782 -1.59 -31.94 -43.29
C TYR A 782 -0.32 -31.61 -42.52
N VAL A 783 0.75 -32.36 -42.75
CA VAL A 783 2.12 -32.06 -42.30
C VAL A 783 3.05 -32.00 -43.50
N CYS A 784 3.92 -30.99 -43.59
CA CYS A 784 4.89 -30.90 -44.67
C CYS A 784 6.15 -31.71 -44.32
N LEU A 785 6.39 -32.78 -45.07
CA LEU A 785 7.50 -33.69 -44.87
C LEU A 785 8.53 -33.58 -46.00
N LYS A 786 9.79 -33.80 -45.65
CA LYS A 786 10.90 -33.90 -46.60
C LYS A 786 11.11 -35.37 -46.98
N SER A 787 11.18 -35.67 -48.26
CA SER A 787 11.46 -37.01 -48.77
C SER A 787 12.97 -37.32 -48.75
N ALA A 788 13.31 -38.59 -48.99
CA ALA A 788 14.69 -39.02 -49.17
C ALA A 788 15.35 -38.44 -50.44
N THR A 789 14.57 -37.87 -51.37
CA THR A 789 15.07 -37.19 -52.58
C THR A 789 15.15 -35.67 -52.41
N GLU A 790 15.17 -35.18 -51.16
CA GLU A 790 15.33 -33.75 -50.82
C GLU A 790 14.17 -32.85 -51.29
N THR A 791 13.02 -33.44 -51.63
CA THR A 791 11.80 -32.73 -52.03
C THR A 791 10.79 -32.63 -50.88
N TYR A 792 9.92 -31.62 -50.88
CA TYR A 792 8.93 -31.38 -49.82
C TYR A 792 7.52 -31.69 -50.32
N SER A 793 6.69 -32.31 -49.48
CA SER A 793 5.30 -32.62 -49.81
C SER A 793 4.40 -32.52 -48.59
N TRP A 794 3.14 -32.12 -48.80
CA TRP A 794 2.10 -32.17 -47.76
C TRP A 794 1.53 -33.57 -47.66
N VAL A 795 1.63 -34.17 -46.48
CA VAL A 795 1.08 -35.48 -46.17
C VAL A 795 -0.12 -35.30 -45.27
N GLN A 796 -1.28 -35.81 -45.70
CA GLN A 796 -2.50 -35.76 -44.90
C GLN A 796 -2.43 -36.80 -43.78
N PHE A 797 -2.84 -36.45 -42.56
CA PHE A 797 -3.18 -37.46 -41.56
C PHE A 797 -4.44 -38.19 -42.03
N SER A 798 -4.43 -39.53 -42.06
CA SER A 798 -5.56 -40.30 -42.61
C SER A 798 -6.89 -39.86 -41.97
N ALA A 799 -7.90 -39.60 -42.79
CA ALA A 799 -9.25 -39.41 -42.28
C ALA A 799 -9.69 -40.71 -41.60
N GLY A 800 -10.09 -40.65 -40.33
CA GLY A 800 -10.65 -41.81 -39.64
C GLY A 800 -11.95 -42.25 -40.30
N SER A 801 -12.03 -43.53 -40.64
CA SER A 801 -13.27 -44.30 -40.80
C SER A 801 -13.84 -44.67 -39.44
#